data_AF-B9XBH5-F1
#
_entry.id   AF-B9XBH5-F1
#
_cell.length_a   1.000
_cell.length_b   1.000
_cell.length_c   1.000
_cell.angle_alpha   90.00
_cell.angle_beta   90.00
_cell.angle_gamma   90.00
#
_symmetry.space_group_name_H-M   'P 1'
#
loop_
_entity.id
_entity.type
_entity.pdbx_description
1 polymer ?
#
loop_
_entity_poly.entity_id
_entity_poly.type
_entity_poly.pdbx_seq_one_letter_code
_entity_poly.pdbx_strand_id
1 'polypeptide(L)'
;MFRSMPKSSVPTYHSFLSVGLNRKQMGWFALVAVFLILRVACAEGGIVEEIYSFTGVHTSYAPLLLADDGNFYGTTMDSGRYGEGTIFKMTPDGTLTTWVSFNKTNGAWPRGGLIQASDGNFYGTTLSGGTGDDGTVFRVTTNGVLTTLVSFDFTNGGFPYGELMQASDGNLYGTTSSGGGSGANGTVFRLTTNGVLTTLVSFNSINGASPMAGLVEGGNGELYGTTSEGGVYDHGTLFKLTTTGVLTTLVSCNLTNGARPTAGLTRGMDGNFYGTMTTDAKGNGTVFKMAPDGALSTLVSLDAEQGVLPFGGLVQAGDGLLYGTTSGAGHDFGGVFKITTNGVFTSLAFFSGTNGATPFASLVQGADGDLYGTTSSGGGIGYEATVFKITTNGNLTSLAFLNDPNGYHPGAGLLLASDGNLYGTTLGGGTIGRGTVFKIAKDRSLTTLVAFDLYNDGQMSEGSLMQAMDGNLYGTTSSGGTNLGGTVFKMTMNGALSTLASFSGTNGARPQGSLVEGSDGTLYGTTYAGGTNNNGTVFKITTNGILTPLVLFDNNNGSSPMAGLVQGDDGNLYGITTGGGTNWGGTVFKMTTNGVLTTLVSFSSTNGNYPMAPLVKGSDGFLYGTTEMGGVYNRGTIFRISTNGVFTSLLSFDGNNGAYPRGGLVQGKDGNFYGTTSGDEAGHTGTVFRMTPSGALTTLFFFDFNTGSGPVGELVQGQDGSFYGACDEGGTGQAGNIYRLIPPPEIRAASNASGGGLTLTWNTVVGQAYQLQYQTDLNQAEWNNLGSVITATNLTATVSDAPGLGAQKFYRVVQLP
;
A
#
# COMPACT_ATOMS: atom_id res chain seq x y z
N MET A 1 43.86 -32.36 16.20
CA MET A 1 42.67 -32.54 15.34
C MET A 1 42.15 -31.16 14.98
N PHE A 2 42.20 -30.76 13.72
CA PHE A 2 41.49 -29.57 13.21
C PHE A 2 40.84 -29.99 11.89
N ARG A 3 39.50 -29.92 11.81
CA ARG A 3 38.75 -30.15 10.57
C ARG A 3 38.13 -28.83 10.13
N SER A 4 38.55 -28.35 8.97
CA SER A 4 37.95 -27.20 8.28
C SER A 4 36.52 -27.50 7.84
N MET A 5 35.60 -26.56 8.07
CA MET A 5 34.30 -26.54 7.40
C MET A 5 34.44 -25.94 5.98
N PRO A 6 33.59 -26.34 5.02
CA PRO A 6 33.62 -25.81 3.65
C PRO A 6 32.88 -24.48 3.51
N LYS A 7 33.34 -23.61 2.61
CA LYS A 7 32.63 -22.40 2.19
C LYS A 7 31.35 -22.78 1.43
N SER A 8 30.21 -22.20 1.80
CA SER A 8 28.97 -22.28 1.02
C SER A 8 29.04 -21.39 -0.22
N SER A 9 28.55 -21.92 -1.34
CA SER A 9 28.49 -21.24 -2.64
C SER A 9 27.25 -20.38 -2.78
N VAL A 10 27.42 -19.11 -3.19
CA VAL A 10 26.33 -18.21 -3.59
C VAL A 10 25.70 -18.70 -4.91
N PRO A 11 24.37 -18.81 -5.04
CA PRO A 11 23.72 -19.21 -6.28
C PRO A 11 23.54 -18.03 -7.26
N THR A 12 23.75 -18.27 -8.56
CA THR A 12 23.47 -17.31 -9.64
C THR A 12 22.20 -17.71 -10.39
N TYR A 13 21.27 -16.76 -10.57
CA TYR A 13 19.94 -17.01 -11.17
C TYR A 13 19.86 -16.56 -12.64
N HIS A 14 18.84 -17.00 -13.38
CA HIS A 14 18.84 -17.06 -14.86
C HIS A 14 17.49 -16.63 -15.47
N SER A 15 17.45 -16.48 -16.80
CA SER A 15 16.23 -16.40 -17.63
C SER A 15 16.49 -17.04 -19.01
N PHE A 16 15.44 -17.47 -19.73
CA PHE A 16 15.56 -18.23 -20.99
C PHE A 16 14.42 -17.90 -22.00
N LEU A 17 14.69 -18.09 -23.31
CA LEU A 17 13.80 -17.75 -24.44
C LEU A 17 13.97 -18.77 -25.60
N SER A 18 12.96 -19.55 -25.99
CA SER A 18 13.10 -20.59 -27.04
C SER A 18 12.37 -20.31 -28.36
N VAL A 19 12.85 -20.93 -29.45
CA VAL A 19 12.31 -20.86 -30.81
C VAL A 19 12.42 -22.24 -31.46
N GLY A 20 11.39 -22.69 -32.19
CA GLY A 20 11.43 -23.91 -32.98
C GLY A 20 10.35 -23.95 -34.07
N LEU A 21 10.76 -24.19 -35.31
CA LEU A 21 9.85 -24.44 -36.43
C LEU A 21 10.25 -25.74 -37.15
N ASN A 22 9.29 -26.64 -37.28
CA ASN A 22 9.51 -27.99 -37.79
C ASN A 22 9.73 -27.96 -39.32
N ARG A 23 10.80 -28.59 -39.81
CA ARG A 23 11.15 -28.58 -41.24
C ARG A 23 10.18 -29.43 -42.06
N LYS A 24 9.16 -28.81 -42.68
CA LYS A 24 8.56 -29.22 -43.98
C LYS A 24 7.44 -28.27 -44.47
N GLN A 25 7.79 -27.22 -45.20
CA GLN A 25 7.17 -26.79 -46.47
C GLN A 25 7.77 -25.44 -46.93
N MET A 26 8.40 -25.41 -48.11
CA MET A 26 8.92 -24.18 -48.74
C MET A 26 7.93 -23.65 -49.77
N GLY A 27 7.63 -22.35 -49.74
CA GLY A 27 6.71 -21.74 -50.71
C GLY A 27 6.58 -20.21 -50.62
N TRP A 28 7.64 -19.48 -51.00
CA TRP A 28 7.59 -18.09 -51.51
C TRP A 28 6.57 -17.12 -50.88
N PHE A 29 6.79 -16.72 -49.63
CA PHE A 29 6.29 -15.44 -49.10
C PHE A 29 7.33 -14.81 -48.16
N ALA A 30 7.13 -13.52 -47.83
CA ALA A 30 8.10 -12.66 -47.15
C ALA A 30 8.69 -13.28 -45.87
N LEU A 31 9.98 -13.04 -45.65
CA LEU A 31 10.76 -13.60 -44.55
C LEU A 31 10.44 -12.87 -43.23
N VAL A 32 9.28 -13.14 -42.67
CA VAL A 32 8.86 -12.66 -41.35
C VAL A 32 9.72 -13.35 -40.29
N ALA A 33 10.55 -12.59 -39.60
CA ALA A 33 11.17 -13.02 -38.37
C ALA A 33 10.07 -13.17 -37.30
N VAL A 34 9.62 -14.41 -37.07
CA VAL A 34 8.63 -14.73 -36.04
C VAL A 34 9.31 -14.67 -34.68
N PHE A 35 9.19 -13.53 -34.01
CA PHE A 35 9.59 -13.38 -32.61
C PHE A 35 8.51 -13.99 -31.71
N LEU A 36 8.90 -14.98 -30.90
CA LEU A 36 8.04 -15.61 -29.91
C LEU A 36 8.65 -15.41 -28.53
N ILE A 37 7.98 -14.64 -27.66
CA ILE A 37 8.41 -14.47 -26.26
C ILE A 37 7.92 -15.68 -25.47
N LEU A 38 8.69 -16.76 -25.50
CA LEU A 38 8.50 -17.92 -24.63
C LEU A 38 9.15 -17.65 -23.27
N ARG A 39 8.36 -17.14 -22.31
CA ARG A 39 8.77 -17.03 -20.90
C ARG A 39 8.88 -18.44 -20.29
N VAL A 40 10.10 -18.92 -20.07
CA VAL A 40 10.34 -20.11 -19.22
C VAL A 40 10.45 -19.65 -17.78
N ALA A 41 9.47 -20.02 -16.96
CA ALA A 41 9.43 -19.62 -15.55
C ALA A 41 10.48 -20.39 -14.72
N CYS A 42 11.50 -19.67 -14.29
CA CYS A 42 12.48 -20.10 -13.31
C CYS A 42 12.33 -19.27 -12.01
N ALA A 43 13.11 -19.61 -10.99
CA ALA A 43 13.16 -18.87 -9.73
C ALA A 43 13.81 -17.50 -9.89
N GLU A 44 13.00 -16.47 -10.06
CA GLU A 44 13.45 -15.08 -10.08
C GLU A 44 13.64 -14.61 -8.62
N GLY A 45 14.88 -14.36 -8.17
CA GLY A 45 15.33 -13.98 -6.80
C GLY A 45 16.62 -13.08 -6.85
N GLY A 46 17.50 -13.01 -5.82
CA GLY A 46 18.69 -12.06 -5.79
C GLY A 46 19.95 -12.32 -4.88
N ILE A 47 20.55 -11.28 -4.23
CA ILE A 47 22.04 -11.08 -3.98
C ILE A 47 22.41 -10.59 -2.52
N VAL A 48 23.69 -10.41 -2.09
CA VAL A 48 24.18 -10.07 -0.70
C VAL A 48 25.16 -8.84 -0.61
N GLU A 49 25.24 -8.10 0.53
CA GLU A 49 26.04 -6.84 0.77
C GLU A 49 26.45 -6.63 2.28
N GLU A 50 26.77 -5.42 2.83
CA GLU A 50 27.11 -5.14 4.29
C GLU A 50 27.03 -3.62 4.72
N ILE A 51 26.61 -3.25 5.96
CA ILE A 51 26.84 -1.92 6.65
C ILE A 51 26.77 -1.86 8.23
N TYR A 52 25.76 -1.24 8.92
CA TYR A 52 25.91 -0.63 10.29
C TYR A 52 24.90 -1.04 11.43
N SER A 53 24.25 -0.14 12.23
CA SER A 53 23.68 -0.44 13.59
C SER A 53 22.40 0.33 14.05
N PHE A 54 21.66 -0.25 15.02
CA PHE A 54 20.41 0.14 15.75
C PHE A 54 20.44 1.31 16.78
N THR A 55 19.29 1.71 17.38
CA THR A 55 19.23 2.19 18.80
C THR A 55 18.01 1.83 19.68
N GLY A 56 16.82 1.40 19.22
CA GLY A 56 15.71 1.12 20.17
C GLY A 56 14.28 0.81 19.69
N VAL A 57 13.37 0.88 20.67
CA VAL A 57 11.88 0.91 20.70
C VAL A 57 11.22 1.56 19.43
N HIS A 58 10.00 1.21 18.95
CA HIS A 58 9.46 1.61 17.61
C HIS A 58 8.20 0.85 17.06
N THR A 59 7.67 1.25 15.89
CA THR A 59 6.38 0.75 15.32
C THR A 59 6.18 0.94 13.85
N SER A 60 6.40 2.17 13.44
CA SER A 60 6.33 2.71 12.11
C SER A 60 5.16 2.49 11.10
N TYR A 61 4.06 1.80 11.35
CA TYR A 61 2.79 2.10 10.63
C TYR A 61 2.56 1.51 9.21
N ALA A 62 2.89 2.26 8.13
CA ALA A 62 2.55 1.92 6.72
C ALA A 62 3.43 2.56 5.59
N PRO A 63 3.03 3.47 4.66
CA PRO A 63 3.45 3.34 3.25
C PRO A 63 4.01 4.55 2.42
N LEU A 64 4.84 4.18 1.45
CA LEU A 64 5.39 4.78 0.22
C LEU A 64 4.42 5.55 -0.74
N LEU A 65 4.69 6.81 -1.17
CA LEU A 65 4.36 7.36 -2.52
C LEU A 65 5.09 8.70 -2.85
N LEU A 66 5.20 9.15 -4.12
CA LEU A 66 6.31 10.00 -4.66
C LEU A 66 6.03 11.43 -5.19
N ALA A 67 6.97 12.37 -4.92
CA ALA A 67 7.37 13.59 -5.67
C ALA A 67 8.86 13.96 -5.32
N ASP A 68 9.64 14.65 -6.18
CA ASP A 68 11.06 15.20 -6.17
C ASP A 68 12.24 14.76 -5.19
N ASP A 69 13.21 15.62 -4.77
CA ASP A 69 14.68 15.29 -4.66
C ASP A 69 15.55 15.29 -3.33
N GLY A 70 15.39 16.20 -2.32
CA GLY A 70 16.15 16.21 -1.03
C GLY A 70 15.46 16.33 0.38
N ASN A 71 14.12 16.35 0.57
CA ASN A 71 13.39 16.89 1.76
C ASN A 71 11.91 16.40 2.25
N PHE A 72 11.21 15.27 1.90
CA PHE A 72 9.68 15.05 1.86
C PHE A 72 8.72 14.22 2.84
N TYR A 73 7.46 14.68 3.01
CA TYR A 73 6.33 14.43 3.98
C TYR A 73 5.82 13.03 4.45
N GLY A 74 5.41 12.94 5.75
CA GLY A 74 4.90 11.76 6.54
C GLY A 74 4.57 12.10 8.04
N THR A 75 3.72 11.32 8.76
CA THR A 75 3.19 11.55 10.14
C THR A 75 3.20 10.27 11.02
N THR A 76 3.38 10.25 12.38
CA THR A 76 3.66 8.97 13.12
C THR A 76 3.23 8.79 14.64
N MET A 77 2.42 7.77 14.98
CA MET A 77 2.18 7.11 16.33
C MET A 77 2.42 7.84 17.66
N ASP A 78 3.37 7.40 18.51
CA ASP A 78 3.26 7.61 19.99
C ASP A 78 4.48 8.32 20.74
N SER A 79 5.38 9.13 20.14
CA SER A 79 6.68 9.68 20.74
C SER A 79 7.09 11.21 20.88
N GLY A 80 8.37 11.64 20.75
CA GLY A 80 8.79 13.08 20.60
C GLY A 80 8.97 13.96 21.87
N ARG A 81 9.40 15.25 21.74
CA ARG A 81 9.62 16.28 22.83
C ARG A 81 8.55 16.28 23.93
N TYR A 82 7.35 15.97 23.53
CA TYR A 82 6.13 16.20 24.24
C TYR A 82 5.27 14.94 24.32
N GLY A 83 5.84 13.83 23.85
CA GLY A 83 5.22 12.54 23.87
C GLY A 83 4.15 12.36 22.84
N GLU A 84 3.62 13.40 22.18
CA GLU A 84 2.40 13.35 21.37
C GLU A 84 2.45 13.60 19.82
N GLY A 85 3.54 13.89 19.10
CA GLY A 85 3.58 13.92 17.58
C GLY A 85 4.61 14.89 16.98
N THR A 86 5.33 14.65 15.87
CA THR A 86 6.30 15.65 15.25
C THR A 86 6.10 15.94 13.72
N ILE A 87 7.08 15.76 12.80
CA ILE A 87 7.05 15.61 11.28
C ILE A 87 8.53 15.68 10.75
N PHE A 88 8.91 15.03 9.61
CA PHE A 88 10.22 14.32 9.37
C PHE A 88 11.22 14.85 8.25
N LYS A 89 11.96 14.01 7.43
CA LYS A 89 13.02 14.23 6.34
C LYS A 89 14.23 13.21 6.26
N MET A 90 14.26 12.20 5.34
CA MET A 90 15.36 11.20 5.05
C MET A 90 15.86 10.95 3.58
N THR A 91 17.17 10.90 3.25
CA THR A 91 17.66 10.51 1.88
C THR A 91 18.08 9.02 1.85
N PRO A 92 18.11 8.31 0.70
CA PRO A 92 18.73 6.97 0.58
C PRO A 92 20.14 6.88 1.17
N ASP A 93 20.84 8.02 1.21
CA ASP A 93 22.02 8.18 2.05
C ASP A 93 21.78 8.42 3.58
N GLY A 94 21.66 9.60 4.27
CA GLY A 94 21.17 9.56 5.71
C GLY A 94 21.21 10.57 6.96
N THR A 95 21.39 11.92 7.09
CA THR A 95 21.60 12.64 8.43
C THR A 95 20.69 13.81 9.00
N LEU A 96 21.01 14.29 10.22
CA LEU A 96 20.34 15.23 11.19
C LEU A 96 19.86 16.66 10.76
N THR A 97 18.85 17.19 11.49
CA THR A 97 18.51 18.62 11.84
C THR A 97 17.50 18.65 13.03
N THR A 98 17.13 19.79 13.65
CA THR A 98 16.19 19.85 14.82
C THR A 98 15.45 21.21 14.96
N TRP A 99 14.16 21.22 15.33
CA TRP A 99 13.28 22.43 15.37
C TRP A 99 12.27 22.51 16.58
N VAL A 100 11.13 23.21 16.48
CA VAL A 100 10.61 24.06 17.60
C VAL A 100 9.53 23.51 18.58
N SER A 101 8.46 22.84 18.13
CA SER A 101 7.45 22.10 18.96
C SER A 101 6.31 22.84 19.72
N PHE A 102 5.24 22.10 20.12
CA PHE A 102 3.91 22.55 20.61
C PHE A 102 3.10 21.46 21.45
N ASN A 103 1.86 21.61 22.02
CA ASN A 103 1.45 20.91 23.30
C ASN A 103 -0.03 20.28 23.70
N LYS A 104 -0.87 19.36 23.07
CA LYS A 104 -2.41 19.10 23.20
C LYS A 104 -3.42 19.45 22.03
N THR A 105 -4.30 20.45 22.18
CA THR A 105 -5.37 21.05 21.31
C THR A 105 -5.13 21.32 19.78
N ASN A 106 -4.14 20.73 19.11
CA ASN A 106 -3.80 21.05 17.69
C ASN A 106 -3.16 19.92 16.90
N GLY A 107 -2.17 19.21 17.44
CA GLY A 107 -1.22 18.37 16.70
C GLY A 107 -1.77 17.39 15.70
N ALA A 108 -1.83 16.10 16.04
CA ALA A 108 -2.14 15.07 15.09
C ALA A 108 -3.22 13.99 15.46
N TRP A 109 -2.99 12.80 16.04
CA TRP A 109 -3.89 11.64 15.93
C TRP A 109 -3.85 10.84 14.58
N PRO A 110 -2.89 10.95 13.61
CA PRO A 110 -2.77 10.06 12.44
C PRO A 110 -1.39 9.40 12.26
N ARG A 111 -1.28 8.51 11.30
CA ARG A 111 -0.01 8.29 10.62
C ARG A 111 -0.05 8.71 9.15
N GLY A 112 -0.87 9.73 8.77
CA GLY A 112 -2.17 9.75 8.05
C GLY A 112 -2.32 10.94 7.07
N GLY A 113 -2.63 10.66 5.80
CA GLY A 113 -1.90 11.18 4.63
C GLY A 113 -2.64 11.49 3.33
N LEU A 114 -2.10 11.10 2.16
CA LEU A 114 -2.46 11.43 0.77
C LEU A 114 -1.39 11.02 -0.27
N ILE A 115 -1.65 11.16 -1.58
CA ILE A 115 -0.88 10.44 -2.61
C ILE A 115 -0.31 11.29 -3.78
N GLN A 116 -0.97 12.33 -4.33
CA GLN A 116 -0.31 13.26 -5.28
C GLN A 116 -1.01 14.63 -5.48
N ALA A 117 -0.47 15.50 -6.36
CA ALA A 117 -0.39 16.96 -6.14
C ALA A 117 -0.47 17.86 -7.42
N SER A 118 -0.62 19.19 -7.21
CA SER A 118 -0.69 20.30 -8.20
C SER A 118 0.50 21.33 -8.18
N ASP A 119 0.42 22.58 -7.65
CA ASP A 119 1.56 23.57 -7.60
C ASP A 119 2.25 24.07 -6.26
N GLY A 120 1.64 24.18 -5.03
CA GLY A 120 2.41 24.52 -3.79
C GLY A 120 2.00 24.10 -2.33
N ASN A 121 0.93 23.32 -2.13
CA ASN A 121 0.33 22.72 -0.89
C ASN A 121 1.05 21.44 -0.44
N PHE A 122 0.50 20.83 0.62
CA PHE A 122 0.79 19.57 1.29
C PHE A 122 -0.59 18.98 1.85
N TYR A 123 -0.80 17.81 2.51
CA TYR A 123 -2.13 17.47 3.18
C TYR A 123 -2.02 16.49 4.39
N GLY A 124 -3.01 15.62 4.66
CA GLY A 124 -3.08 14.67 5.78
C GLY A 124 -4.49 14.43 6.36
N THR A 125 -4.64 13.51 7.31
CA THR A 125 -5.71 13.47 8.35
C THR A 125 -5.06 13.14 9.69
N THR A 126 -5.82 12.96 10.77
CA THR A 126 -5.51 13.30 12.17
C THR A 126 -6.75 12.98 13.08
N LEU A 127 -6.79 13.23 14.42
CA LEU A 127 -7.86 12.81 15.37
C LEU A 127 -8.78 13.87 16.10
N SER A 128 -8.35 14.55 17.18
CA SER A 128 -9.26 15.37 18.01
C SER A 128 -10.10 16.51 17.40
N GLY A 129 -9.60 17.58 16.79
CA GLY A 129 -8.25 18.07 16.88
C GLY A 129 -8.01 19.22 17.83
N GLY A 130 -8.73 19.22 18.94
CA GLY A 130 -8.33 19.91 20.15
C GLY A 130 -9.48 20.33 21.03
N THR A 131 -10.70 20.26 20.52
CA THR A 131 -11.88 20.54 21.34
C THR A 131 -12.90 19.40 21.50
N GLY A 132 -12.63 18.13 21.13
CA GLY A 132 -13.46 17.03 21.66
C GLY A 132 -13.35 15.59 21.15
N ASP A 133 -12.52 15.34 20.13
CA ASP A 133 -12.60 14.17 19.25
C ASP A 133 -13.77 14.38 18.28
N ASP A 134 -13.43 14.99 17.11
CA ASP A 134 -14.23 15.49 15.96
C ASP A 134 -13.37 15.81 14.73
N GLY A 135 -12.11 16.20 14.95
CA GLY A 135 -10.97 16.34 14.02
C GLY A 135 -11.22 17.11 12.72
N THR A 136 -10.64 18.30 12.60
CA THR A 136 -11.29 19.30 11.74
C THR A 136 -10.37 20.12 10.83
N VAL A 137 -9.36 19.50 10.23
CA VAL A 137 -8.69 19.95 8.99
C VAL A 137 -7.80 21.20 9.13
N PHE A 138 -6.53 20.97 9.51
CA PHE A 138 -5.45 21.97 9.61
C PHE A 138 -5.18 22.75 8.30
N ARG A 139 -4.35 23.82 8.32
CA ARG A 139 -3.80 24.46 7.10
C ARG A 139 -2.38 25.04 7.34
N VAL A 140 -1.31 24.25 7.13
CA VAL A 140 0.19 24.42 7.19
C VAL A 140 0.77 25.48 6.20
N THR A 141 2.09 25.68 6.02
CA THR A 141 2.73 26.20 4.76
C THR A 141 4.07 25.49 4.39
N THR A 142 5.15 26.21 3.99
CA THR A 142 6.47 25.67 3.58
C THR A 142 7.59 25.74 4.63
N ASN A 143 7.72 26.82 5.42
CA ASN A 143 8.95 27.10 6.20
C ASN A 143 9.00 26.78 7.72
N GLY A 144 7.87 26.80 8.45
CA GLY A 144 7.72 26.16 9.78
C GLY A 144 6.30 26.29 10.37
N VAL A 145 5.78 27.52 10.30
CA VAL A 145 4.43 28.17 10.41
C VAL A 145 3.23 27.52 11.13
N LEU A 146 2.58 28.36 12.00
CA LEU A 146 1.26 28.26 12.70
C LEU A 146 0.30 29.43 12.30
N THR A 147 -1.05 29.36 12.50
CA THR A 147 -1.99 30.53 12.45
C THR A 147 -3.23 30.51 13.39
N THR A 148 -4.35 29.79 13.11
CA THR A 148 -5.70 30.27 13.52
C THR A 148 -6.83 29.96 12.50
N LEU A 149 -7.61 28.87 12.59
CA LEU A 149 -8.56 28.43 11.53
C LEU A 149 -9.95 27.83 12.01
N VAL A 150 -10.10 26.52 12.31
CA VAL A 150 -11.35 25.72 12.10
C VAL A 150 -11.68 24.60 13.15
N SER A 151 -12.71 23.75 12.92
CA SER A 151 -13.58 23.03 13.89
C SER A 151 -14.71 22.31 13.11
N PHE A 152 -15.85 21.96 13.73
CA PHE A 152 -17.12 21.50 13.17
C PHE A 152 -18.18 22.02 14.17
N ASP A 153 -19.22 21.25 14.51
CA ASP A 153 -20.18 21.70 15.51
C ASP A 153 -20.71 20.70 16.61
N PHE A 154 -20.71 19.36 16.48
CA PHE A 154 -20.52 18.27 17.51
C PHE A 154 -20.96 16.81 17.16
N THR A 155 -22.17 16.46 16.69
CA THR A 155 -22.59 15.03 16.44
C THR A 155 -22.12 14.36 15.13
N ASN A 156 -22.83 14.40 13.98
CA ASN A 156 -22.46 13.57 12.81
C ASN A 156 -21.05 13.80 12.22
N GLY A 157 -20.22 12.75 12.29
CA GLY A 157 -18.76 12.79 12.16
C GLY A 157 -18.13 11.94 13.27
N GLY A 158 -16.84 11.64 13.12
CA GLY A 158 -16.05 10.84 14.04
C GLY A 158 -15.32 9.62 13.52
N PHE A 159 -14.03 9.40 13.85
CA PHE A 159 -13.26 8.15 13.67
C PHE A 159 -12.30 7.94 12.43
N PRO A 160 -12.17 8.76 11.35
CA PRO A 160 -11.58 8.40 10.04
C PRO A 160 -11.14 6.95 9.70
N TYR A 161 -9.84 6.60 9.71
CA TYR A 161 -9.38 5.20 9.68
C TYR A 161 -8.05 4.81 8.93
N GLY A 162 -7.59 5.42 7.82
CA GLY A 162 -6.50 4.78 7.00
C GLY A 162 -5.96 5.50 5.74
N GLU A 163 -5.40 4.76 4.75
CA GLU A 163 -4.78 5.11 3.43
C GLU A 163 -5.48 6.10 2.47
N LEU A 164 -4.82 7.02 1.71
CA LEU A 164 -5.56 7.86 0.72
C LEU A 164 -4.87 8.26 -0.63
N MET A 165 -4.97 9.52 -1.13
CA MET A 165 -5.43 9.78 -2.54
C MET A 165 -4.79 10.94 -3.37
N GLN A 166 -4.99 10.92 -4.69
CA GLN A 166 -4.92 12.04 -5.68
C GLN A 166 -6.28 12.18 -6.41
N ALA A 167 -6.66 13.38 -6.91
CA ALA A 167 -7.96 13.70 -7.49
C ALA A 167 -7.97 14.62 -8.74
N SER A 168 -9.15 14.87 -9.34
CA SER A 168 -9.32 15.78 -10.50
C SER A 168 -10.56 16.70 -10.56
N ASP A 169 -11.58 16.60 -9.68
CA ASP A 169 -12.55 17.74 -9.55
C ASP A 169 -12.04 18.85 -8.59
N GLY A 170 -10.73 18.81 -8.32
CA GLY A 170 -10.02 19.51 -7.27
C GLY A 170 -9.38 18.58 -6.24
N ASN A 171 -9.92 17.38 -6.06
CA ASN A 171 -10.82 17.24 -4.92
C ASN A 171 -10.50 16.08 -4.00
N LEU A 172 -10.17 16.38 -2.75
CA LEU A 172 -10.09 15.36 -1.72
C LEU A 172 -11.32 14.51 -1.64
N TYR A 173 -11.14 13.30 -1.18
CA TYR A 173 -12.17 12.46 -0.65
C TYR A 173 -11.51 11.65 0.41
N GLY A 174 -12.16 11.51 1.55
CA GLY A 174 -11.74 10.57 2.56
C GLY A 174 -12.94 9.96 3.21
N THR A 175 -12.68 9.02 4.10
CA THR A 175 -13.60 7.92 4.26
C THR A 175 -13.86 7.56 5.71
N THR A 176 -15.11 7.15 5.94
CA THR A 176 -15.77 7.34 7.21
C THR A 176 -16.49 6.09 7.70
N SER A 177 -15.85 5.23 8.49
CA SER A 177 -16.53 4.06 9.07
C SER A 177 -17.83 4.35 9.85
N SER A 178 -18.15 5.61 10.12
CA SER A 178 -19.48 6.22 10.19
C SER A 178 -19.35 7.65 10.71
N GLY A 179 -18.96 7.84 11.97
CA GLY A 179 -19.33 9.06 12.69
C GLY A 179 -20.83 9.04 13.05
N GLY A 180 -21.43 10.06 13.67
CA GLY A 180 -22.91 10.08 13.71
C GLY A 180 -23.68 11.03 14.63
N GLY A 181 -24.95 11.26 14.26
CA GLY A 181 -26.06 11.53 15.18
C GLY A 181 -26.68 10.22 15.67
N SER A 182 -27.71 9.69 14.98
CA SER A 182 -28.31 8.39 15.33
C SER A 182 -28.96 7.63 14.16
N GLY A 183 -28.49 6.41 13.89
CA GLY A 183 -29.11 5.50 12.91
C GLY A 183 -28.13 4.89 11.91
N ALA A 184 -28.42 3.68 11.46
CA ALA A 184 -27.52 2.88 10.65
C ALA A 184 -27.29 3.36 9.20
N ASN A 185 -26.16 3.95 8.79
CA ASN A 185 -24.93 4.31 9.51
C ASN A 185 -24.17 5.54 8.86
N GLY A 186 -24.68 6.22 7.81
CA GLY A 186 -23.89 7.04 6.85
C GLY A 186 -24.48 8.40 6.42
N THR A 187 -23.71 9.34 5.84
CA THR A 187 -24.15 10.55 5.06
C THR A 187 -23.03 10.95 4.04
N VAL A 188 -23.12 12.05 3.26
CA VAL A 188 -22.18 12.35 2.12
C VAL A 188 -22.04 13.84 1.66
N PHE A 189 -20.91 14.56 1.92
CA PHE A 189 -20.67 16.01 1.67
C PHE A 189 -19.18 16.40 1.27
N ARG A 190 -18.91 17.65 0.81
CA ARG A 190 -17.76 18.11 -0.06
C ARG A 190 -16.77 19.21 0.48
N LEU A 191 -15.49 18.99 0.81
CA LEU A 191 -14.55 20.02 1.39
C LEU A 191 -14.01 21.07 0.36
N THR A 192 -13.06 21.98 0.69
CA THR A 192 -12.38 23.01 -0.17
C THR A 192 -11.14 23.60 0.52
N THR A 193 -10.10 24.03 -0.20
CA THR A 193 -8.86 24.68 0.29
C THR A 193 -9.05 26.03 1.02
N ASN A 194 -10.29 26.48 1.36
CA ASN A 194 -10.56 27.87 1.80
C ASN A 194 -11.74 28.18 2.79
N GLY A 195 -12.92 28.66 2.32
CA GLY A 195 -13.92 29.55 3.01
C GLY A 195 -15.02 29.03 4.00
N VAL A 196 -16.30 28.93 3.59
CA VAL A 196 -17.49 28.50 4.43
C VAL A 196 -18.60 27.82 3.55
N LEU A 197 -19.48 26.94 4.11
CA LEU A 197 -20.78 26.51 3.48
C LEU A 197 -21.87 26.02 4.49
N THR A 198 -22.89 25.21 4.09
CA THR A 198 -24.09 24.76 4.89
C THR A 198 -24.81 23.55 4.23
N THR A 199 -25.54 22.65 4.93
CA THR A 199 -26.45 21.59 4.37
C THR A 199 -26.69 20.40 5.35
N LEU A 200 -26.89 19.11 4.95
CA LEU A 200 -27.00 18.54 3.59
C LEU A 200 -28.31 17.80 3.28
N VAL A 201 -29.15 17.18 4.11
CA VAL A 201 -29.03 15.96 4.96
C VAL A 201 -28.26 16.00 6.29
N SER A 202 -28.90 15.36 7.27
CA SER A 202 -28.36 14.22 8.05
C SER A 202 -29.23 12.97 7.75
N PHE A 203 -28.81 11.75 8.11
CA PHE A 203 -29.43 10.48 7.64
C PHE A 203 -30.12 9.63 8.74
N ASN A 204 -30.62 8.46 8.33
CA ASN A 204 -31.59 7.59 9.01
C ASN A 204 -30.94 6.23 9.36
N SER A 205 -31.70 5.13 9.38
CA SER A 205 -31.24 3.81 9.83
C SER A 205 -31.75 2.65 8.95
N ILE A 206 -30.85 2.02 8.19
CA ILE A 206 -31.15 0.80 7.41
C ILE A 206 -30.01 -0.24 7.39
N ASN A 207 -28.75 0.17 7.15
CA ASN A 207 -27.62 -0.77 6.95
C ASN A 207 -26.30 -0.21 7.50
N GLY A 208 -25.48 -1.07 8.12
CA GLY A 208 -24.11 -0.75 8.54
C GLY A 208 -23.50 -1.75 9.53
N ALA A 209 -22.37 -1.35 10.12
CA ALA A 209 -21.48 -2.13 11.00
C ALA A 209 -20.03 -2.08 10.45
N SER A 210 -19.05 -2.67 11.14
CA SER A 210 -17.58 -2.56 11.02
C SER A 210 -16.96 -2.02 9.72
N PRO A 211 -16.59 -0.73 9.57
CA PRO A 211 -15.86 -0.28 8.36
C PRO A 211 -14.37 0.05 8.54
N MET A 212 -13.59 0.02 7.44
CA MET A 212 -12.30 -0.70 7.39
C MET A 212 -11.63 -0.75 6.00
N ALA A 213 -11.91 0.12 5.00
CA ALA A 213 -11.43 -0.01 3.57
C ALA A 213 -12.07 1.01 2.58
N GLY A 214 -11.57 1.30 1.35
CA GLY A 214 -11.85 2.58 0.61
C GLY A 214 -12.01 2.66 -0.94
N LEU A 215 -11.85 3.87 -1.54
CA LEU A 215 -12.36 4.30 -2.89
C LEU A 215 -11.30 4.40 -4.04
N VAL A 216 -11.58 5.00 -5.22
CA VAL A 216 -11.29 4.37 -6.52
C VAL A 216 -12.05 4.92 -7.72
N GLU A 217 -12.10 6.22 -8.01
CA GLU A 217 -12.55 6.64 -9.35
C GLU A 217 -11.74 5.99 -10.46
N GLY A 218 -12.40 5.02 -11.09
CA GLY A 218 -12.00 4.39 -12.33
C GLY A 218 -12.09 5.36 -13.49
N GLY A 219 -11.66 4.91 -14.66
CA GLY A 219 -11.64 5.72 -15.88
C GLY A 219 -13.01 6.13 -16.44
N ASN A 220 -14.08 5.42 -16.05
CA ASN A 220 -15.10 4.98 -17.02
C ASN A 220 -16.56 4.87 -16.47
N GLY A 221 -16.87 5.48 -15.33
CA GLY A 221 -18.25 5.67 -14.90
C GLY A 221 -18.95 4.50 -14.21
N GLU A 222 -19.13 3.37 -14.91
CA GLU A 222 -20.08 2.31 -14.50
C GLU A 222 -19.42 1.10 -13.83
N LEU A 223 -19.63 0.99 -12.51
CA LEU A 223 -18.63 0.43 -11.60
C LEU A 223 -19.10 -0.63 -10.61
N TYR A 224 -18.13 -1.33 -9.99
CA TYR A 224 -18.31 -2.41 -9.02
C TYR A 224 -17.12 -2.45 -8.03
N GLY A 225 -17.29 -3.08 -6.86
CA GLY A 225 -16.24 -3.32 -5.87
C GLY A 225 -16.70 -4.36 -4.84
N THR A 226 -15.84 -4.81 -3.92
CA THR A 226 -16.04 -6.07 -3.18
C THR A 226 -15.66 -5.98 -1.69
N THR A 227 -16.64 -6.01 -0.78
CA THR A 227 -16.52 -5.67 0.67
C THR A 227 -17.63 -6.43 1.47
N SER A 228 -17.76 -6.60 2.80
CA SER A 228 -16.87 -6.71 4.00
C SER A 228 -17.72 -6.85 5.31
N GLU A 229 -17.34 -6.43 6.54
CA GLU A 229 -18.15 -6.50 7.80
C GLU A 229 -19.52 -5.76 7.72
N GLY A 230 -20.33 -5.57 8.79
CA GLY A 230 -21.64 -4.83 8.81
C GLY A 230 -22.71 -5.22 7.77
N GLY A 231 -24.04 -5.26 8.01
CA GLY A 231 -25.04 -5.49 6.93
C GLY A 231 -26.30 -6.31 7.29
N VAL A 232 -27.29 -6.42 6.39
CA VAL A 232 -28.45 -7.34 6.53
C VAL A 232 -28.88 -8.01 5.20
N TYR A 233 -29.29 -9.29 5.25
CA TYR A 233 -29.71 -10.17 4.15
C TYR A 233 -28.67 -10.58 3.07
N ASP A 234 -27.61 -11.25 3.53
CA ASP A 234 -27.00 -12.39 2.83
C ASP A 234 -25.53 -12.66 3.24
N HIS A 235 -24.56 -12.31 2.40
CA HIS A 235 -23.17 -11.97 2.76
C HIS A 235 -22.55 -11.19 1.59
N GLY A 236 -21.52 -10.36 1.81
CA GLY A 236 -20.78 -9.67 0.74
C GLY A 236 -21.59 -8.63 -0.06
N THR A 237 -21.02 -7.46 -0.36
CA THR A 237 -21.71 -6.34 -1.03
C THR A 237 -20.91 -5.67 -2.13
N LEU A 238 -21.65 -5.13 -3.12
CA LEU A 238 -21.18 -4.46 -4.34
C LEU A 238 -21.85 -3.06 -4.51
N PHE A 239 -22.37 -2.47 -3.43
CA PHE A 239 -23.33 -1.35 -3.33
C PHE A 239 -23.07 -0.20 -4.34
N LYS A 240 -23.77 -0.25 -5.48
CA LYS A 240 -23.51 0.55 -6.69
C LYS A 240 -24.51 1.68 -6.82
N LEU A 241 -24.00 2.91 -6.70
CA LEU A 241 -24.81 4.12 -6.69
C LEU A 241 -25.28 4.52 -8.10
N THR A 242 -26.10 5.57 -8.18
CA THR A 242 -26.05 6.48 -9.33
C THR A 242 -24.67 7.15 -9.33
N THR A 243 -24.34 8.05 -10.24
CA THR A 243 -23.43 9.13 -9.80
C THR A 243 -24.12 9.82 -8.61
N THR A 244 -23.51 9.83 -7.42
CA THR A 244 -24.01 10.49 -6.17
C THR A 244 -24.95 9.62 -5.24
N GLY A 245 -25.39 10.02 -4.00
CA GLY A 245 -25.86 9.21 -2.80
C GLY A 245 -27.29 9.31 -2.09
N VAL A 246 -28.27 8.34 -2.26
CA VAL A 246 -29.51 8.00 -1.46
C VAL A 246 -29.88 6.48 -1.38
N LEU A 247 -30.77 5.85 -2.20
CA LEU A 247 -31.18 4.40 -2.11
C LEU A 247 -32.03 3.80 -3.29
N THR A 248 -31.85 2.50 -3.64
CA THR A 248 -32.73 1.52 -4.37
C THR A 248 -31.96 0.21 -4.73
N THR A 249 -32.23 -0.93 -4.09
CA THR A 249 -31.44 -2.20 -4.19
C THR A 249 -32.18 -3.35 -4.91
N LEU A 250 -31.46 -4.40 -5.38
CA LEU A 250 -32.02 -5.51 -6.18
C LEU A 250 -31.59 -6.96 -5.81
N VAL A 251 -30.30 -7.28 -5.56
CA VAL A 251 -29.80 -8.69 -5.47
C VAL A 251 -28.73 -8.96 -4.39
N SER A 252 -28.61 -10.23 -3.97
CA SER A 252 -27.64 -10.79 -2.99
C SER A 252 -26.92 -12.06 -3.53
N CYS A 253 -26.62 -13.07 -2.69
CA CYS A 253 -25.88 -14.31 -3.05
C CYS A 253 -25.43 -15.21 -1.84
N ASN A 254 -25.44 -14.69 -0.61
CA ASN A 254 -25.49 -15.42 0.68
C ASN A 254 -24.17 -15.90 1.36
N LEU A 255 -24.33 -16.63 2.49
CA LEU A 255 -23.42 -16.78 3.65
C LEU A 255 -22.81 -18.20 3.80
N THR A 256 -22.26 -18.49 4.99
CA THR A 256 -21.22 -19.51 5.33
C THR A 256 -19.88 -19.14 4.72
N ASN A 257 -18.78 -19.26 5.48
CA ASN A 257 -17.59 -18.38 5.39
C ASN A 257 -17.87 -16.85 5.49
N GLY A 258 -16.97 -16.08 6.12
CA GLY A 258 -17.21 -14.66 6.45
C GLY A 258 -16.23 -14.03 7.46
N ALA A 259 -16.56 -12.90 8.09
CA ALA A 259 -15.71 -12.18 9.07
C ALA A 259 -15.04 -10.92 8.43
N ARG A 260 -13.94 -10.29 8.91
CA ARG A 260 -13.39 -10.13 10.28
C ARG A 260 -12.40 -8.91 10.45
N PRO A 261 -11.39 -8.63 9.56
CA PRO A 261 -10.23 -7.78 9.93
C PRO A 261 -10.24 -6.25 9.60
N THR A 262 -9.46 -5.72 8.62
CA THR A 262 -8.89 -4.33 8.73
C THR A 262 -8.71 -3.35 7.53
N ALA A 263 -8.61 -3.66 6.20
CA ALA A 263 -8.18 -2.61 5.21
C ALA A 263 -8.73 -2.72 3.72
N GLY A 264 -8.03 -2.27 2.62
CA GLY A 264 -8.56 -2.10 1.23
C GLY A 264 -7.94 -2.80 -0.06
N LEU A 265 -7.53 -2.07 -1.13
CA LEU A 265 -7.34 -2.59 -2.52
C LEU A 265 -6.04 -2.27 -3.35
N THR A 266 -6.02 -1.37 -4.37
CA THR A 266 -5.03 -1.34 -5.50
C THR A 266 -5.54 -1.26 -7.01
N ARG A 267 -5.83 -0.14 -7.72
CA ARG A 267 -6.15 -0.07 -9.18
C ARG A 267 -4.88 -0.09 -10.06
N GLY A 268 -4.95 -0.71 -11.25
CA GLY A 268 -3.78 -1.03 -12.09
C GLY A 268 -3.95 -0.82 -13.61
N MET A 269 -2.95 -1.21 -14.41
CA MET A 269 -2.85 -0.91 -15.86
C MET A 269 -3.96 -1.54 -16.72
N ASP A 270 -4.00 -2.88 -16.79
CA ASP A 270 -5.22 -3.61 -17.12
C ASP A 270 -6.21 -3.21 -16.03
N GLY A 271 -7.23 -2.43 -16.40
CA GLY A 271 -7.96 -1.57 -15.49
C GLY A 271 -8.93 -2.32 -14.62
N ASN A 272 -8.44 -2.96 -13.56
CA ASN A 272 -9.10 -4.20 -13.13
C ASN A 272 -8.76 -4.70 -11.72
N PHE A 273 -9.10 -5.98 -11.44
CA PHE A 273 -9.00 -6.68 -10.16
C PHE A 273 -8.01 -7.89 -10.10
N TYR A 274 -7.51 -8.15 -8.88
CA TYR A 274 -7.01 -9.40 -8.25
C TYR A 274 -7.41 -9.40 -6.76
N GLY A 275 -7.43 -10.52 -6.04
CA GLY A 275 -7.44 -10.45 -4.58
C GLY A 275 -7.82 -11.67 -3.73
N THR A 276 -7.86 -11.40 -2.41
CA THR A 276 -7.98 -12.36 -1.29
C THR A 276 -9.39 -12.97 -1.02
N MET A 277 -10.11 -12.44 0.01
CA MET A 277 -11.32 -13.06 0.66
C MET A 277 -11.77 -12.59 2.10
N THR A 278 -11.50 -13.34 3.21
CA THR A 278 -12.22 -13.44 4.53
C THR A 278 -11.84 -14.62 5.47
N THR A 279 -12.71 -15.09 6.38
CA THR A 279 -12.44 -16.18 7.38
C THR A 279 -13.44 -17.36 7.32
N ASP A 280 -13.37 -18.30 8.29
CA ASP A 280 -14.00 -19.63 8.35
C ASP A 280 -13.16 -20.70 7.61
N ALA A 281 -13.61 -21.97 7.65
CA ALA A 281 -13.17 -23.23 7.01
C ALA A 281 -11.66 -23.54 6.86
N LYS A 282 -10.82 -22.63 6.36
CA LYS A 282 -9.36 -22.69 6.51
C LYS A 282 -8.72 -21.34 6.82
N GLY A 283 -8.92 -20.40 5.89
CA GLY A 283 -7.99 -19.32 5.62
C GLY A 283 -7.90 -19.01 4.11
N ASN A 284 -6.73 -19.18 3.50
CA ASN A 284 -6.04 -18.09 2.78
C ASN A 284 -6.30 -18.03 1.26
N GLY A 285 -6.61 -16.86 0.69
CA GLY A 285 -7.00 -16.76 -0.73
C GLY A 285 -5.90 -16.42 -1.75
N THR A 286 -6.28 -16.29 -3.03
CA THR A 286 -5.37 -15.90 -4.14
C THR A 286 -6.05 -15.24 -5.34
N VAL A 287 -5.27 -14.41 -6.05
CA VAL A 287 -5.31 -13.94 -7.47
C VAL A 287 -6.63 -14.01 -8.28
N PHE A 288 -7.04 -12.85 -8.82
CA PHE A 288 -8.25 -12.61 -9.67
C PHE A 288 -8.29 -13.21 -11.10
N LYS A 289 -9.29 -12.77 -11.91
CA LYS A 289 -9.35 -12.97 -13.40
C LYS A 289 -10.73 -12.79 -14.10
N MET A 290 -11.87 -13.08 -13.45
CA MET A 290 -13.23 -13.23 -14.05
C MET A 290 -13.78 -12.01 -14.80
N ALA A 291 -13.70 -12.01 -16.11
CA ALA A 291 -14.38 -11.03 -16.97
C ALA A 291 -15.91 -11.27 -17.07
N PRO A 292 -16.68 -10.26 -17.49
CA PRO A 292 -18.58 -10.35 -17.89
C PRO A 292 -19.19 -11.42 -18.80
N ASP A 293 -18.62 -12.62 -18.93
CA ASP A 293 -19.24 -13.72 -19.71
C ASP A 293 -19.22 -15.07 -18.95
N GLY A 294 -18.60 -16.16 -19.40
CA GLY A 294 -18.77 -17.45 -18.68
C GLY A 294 -18.04 -18.71 -19.18
N ALA A 295 -17.09 -19.23 -18.38
CA ALA A 295 -16.43 -20.53 -18.55
C ALA A 295 -15.74 -21.02 -17.25
N LEU A 296 -16.52 -21.20 -16.17
CA LEU A 296 -16.08 -21.49 -14.79
C LEU A 296 -14.98 -22.58 -14.65
N SER A 297 -13.95 -22.31 -13.84
CA SER A 297 -13.00 -23.34 -13.33
C SER A 297 -12.23 -22.92 -12.06
N THR A 298 -11.81 -21.67 -11.89
CA THR A 298 -11.01 -21.14 -10.76
C THR A 298 -9.55 -21.65 -10.68
N LEU A 299 -8.67 -20.98 -9.90
CA LEU A 299 -7.23 -20.83 -10.22
C LEU A 299 -6.27 -22.03 -9.92
N VAL A 300 -5.49 -22.00 -8.83
CA VAL A 300 -4.19 -22.69 -8.72
C VAL A 300 -4.06 -23.71 -7.58
N SER A 301 -3.37 -23.42 -6.48
CA SER A 301 -2.18 -24.17 -5.98
C SER A 301 -1.63 -23.59 -4.66
N LEU A 302 -2.26 -23.75 -3.46
CA LEU A 302 -1.82 -23.06 -2.21
C LEU A 302 -2.29 -23.66 -0.84
N ASP A 303 -1.37 -23.80 0.14
CA ASP A 303 -1.62 -23.74 1.60
C ASP A 303 -0.65 -22.82 2.44
N ALA A 304 0.10 -23.25 3.48
CA ALA A 304 0.69 -22.35 4.52
C ALA A 304 2.24 -22.15 4.47
N GLU A 305 2.75 -21.75 3.31
CA GLU A 305 4.20 -21.51 3.06
C GLU A 305 4.47 -20.11 2.46
N GLN A 306 3.53 -19.18 2.68
CA GLN A 306 3.28 -18.01 1.86
C GLN A 306 2.93 -16.77 2.69
N GLY A 307 2.10 -16.98 3.70
CA GLY A 307 1.76 -16.10 4.79
C GLY A 307 0.43 -16.40 5.50
N VAL A 308 0.06 -15.60 6.50
CA VAL A 308 -1.31 -15.31 6.98
C VAL A 308 -1.47 -13.86 7.45
N LEU A 309 -1.40 -13.54 8.76
CA LEU A 309 -2.35 -12.59 9.40
C LEU A 309 -2.51 -11.22 8.68
N PRO A 310 -3.74 -10.66 8.52
CA PRO A 310 -4.01 -9.84 7.35
C PRO A 310 -4.19 -8.32 7.59
N PHE A 311 -3.54 -7.48 6.76
CA PHE A 311 -3.49 -6.00 6.79
C PHE A 311 -2.76 -5.35 5.56
N GLY A 312 -3.05 -5.82 4.33
CA GLY A 312 -2.52 -5.33 3.01
C GLY A 312 -3.19 -6.04 1.80
N GLY A 313 -2.77 -5.84 0.54
CA GLY A 313 -3.39 -6.41 -0.71
C GLY A 313 -2.53 -7.30 -1.66
N LEU A 314 -2.92 -7.44 -2.93
CA LEU A 314 -2.17 -7.94 -4.12
C LEU A 314 -1.23 -6.92 -4.80
N VAL A 315 -0.02 -7.27 -5.26
CA VAL A 315 0.91 -6.34 -5.95
C VAL A 315 0.71 -6.30 -7.48
N GLN A 316 1.10 -5.20 -8.14
CA GLN A 316 1.25 -4.94 -9.58
C GLN A 316 2.29 -3.81 -9.67
N ALA A 317 3.20 -3.83 -10.63
CA ALA A 317 4.28 -2.85 -10.76
C ALA A 317 4.77 -2.78 -12.23
N GLY A 318 6.07 -2.89 -12.49
CA GLY A 318 6.68 -2.83 -13.83
C GLY A 318 6.22 -3.92 -14.81
N ASP A 319 6.95 -5.03 -14.89
CA ASP A 319 6.98 -5.98 -16.03
C ASP A 319 6.28 -7.33 -15.77
N GLY A 320 5.85 -7.55 -14.52
CA GLY A 320 4.65 -8.35 -14.22
C GLY A 320 4.87 -9.81 -13.83
N LEU A 321 5.70 -10.03 -12.82
CA LEU A 321 5.95 -11.34 -12.24
C LEU A 321 5.97 -11.23 -10.71
N LEU A 322 5.44 -12.25 -10.02
CA LEU A 322 4.84 -12.16 -8.68
C LEU A 322 5.80 -11.93 -7.49
N TYR A 323 6.25 -10.69 -7.17
CA TYR A 323 6.84 -10.36 -5.84
C TYR A 323 6.10 -9.27 -5.04
N GLY A 324 6.46 -9.03 -3.78
CA GLY A 324 5.64 -8.31 -2.78
C GLY A 324 6.19 -8.43 -1.36
N THR A 325 5.31 -8.65 -0.38
CA THR A 325 5.63 -8.61 1.07
C THR A 325 5.79 -10.01 1.69
N THR A 326 5.40 -10.24 2.95
CA THR A 326 6.18 -11.05 3.92
C THR A 326 6.01 -10.68 5.40
N SER A 327 4.88 -10.99 6.04
CA SER A 327 4.60 -10.77 7.48
C SER A 327 4.92 -11.97 8.42
N GLY A 328 4.53 -11.99 9.69
CA GLY A 328 4.67 -13.11 10.64
C GLY A 328 3.37 -13.43 11.43
N ALA A 329 3.20 -14.68 11.90
CA ALA A 329 2.08 -15.04 12.79
C ALA A 329 2.28 -16.30 13.67
N GLY A 330 2.71 -17.43 13.09
CA GLY A 330 2.78 -18.75 13.75
C GLY A 330 3.77 -19.75 13.12
N HIS A 331 4.39 -19.42 12.00
CA HIS A 331 5.79 -19.02 12.15
C HIS A 331 5.92 -17.51 12.00
N ASP A 332 6.88 -16.94 12.69
CA ASP A 332 6.44 -15.95 13.69
C ASP A 332 6.78 -14.51 13.30
N PHE A 333 7.63 -14.33 12.27
CA PHE A 333 8.26 -13.06 11.94
C PHE A 333 8.80 -12.94 10.49
N GLY A 334 8.09 -12.24 9.60
CA GLY A 334 8.46 -11.67 8.27
C GLY A 334 9.41 -12.38 7.28
N GLY A 335 9.03 -12.47 5.98
CA GLY A 335 9.91 -12.96 4.89
C GLY A 335 9.66 -12.28 3.53
N VAL A 336 9.78 -12.98 2.38
CA VAL A 336 9.30 -12.51 1.04
C VAL A 336 8.68 -13.64 0.14
N PHE A 337 7.97 -14.64 0.68
CA PHE A 337 7.40 -15.92 0.13
C PHE A 337 7.76 -16.44 -1.30
N LYS A 338 8.20 -17.72 -1.41
CA LYS A 338 8.58 -18.69 -2.50
C LYS A 338 7.53 -19.55 -3.26
N ILE A 339 7.21 -19.32 -4.54
CA ILE A 339 6.81 -20.39 -5.50
C ILE A 339 7.45 -20.20 -6.89
N THR A 340 7.68 -21.31 -7.62
CA THR A 340 8.25 -21.53 -8.99
C THR A 340 7.35 -22.43 -9.87
N THR A 341 7.86 -22.95 -11.00
CA THR A 341 7.09 -23.77 -11.96
C THR A 341 7.77 -25.07 -12.44
N ASN A 342 8.73 -25.62 -11.69
CA ASN A 342 9.27 -26.95 -12.00
C ASN A 342 9.79 -27.74 -10.78
N GLY A 343 9.05 -28.79 -10.40
CA GLY A 343 9.53 -29.96 -9.68
C GLY A 343 9.95 -29.80 -8.21
N VAL A 344 11.11 -29.18 -7.96
CA VAL A 344 11.82 -29.26 -6.66
C VAL A 344 11.37 -28.14 -5.71
N PHE A 345 11.15 -28.45 -4.44
CA PHE A 345 10.74 -27.46 -3.43
C PHE A 345 11.38 -27.74 -2.05
N THR A 346 11.97 -26.70 -1.46
CA THR A 346 12.42 -26.62 -0.05
C THR A 346 12.61 -25.15 0.34
N SER A 347 12.19 -24.75 1.55
CA SER A 347 11.98 -23.33 1.91
C SER A 347 13.22 -22.57 2.42
N LEU A 348 14.04 -22.06 1.49
CA LEU A 348 14.76 -20.78 1.67
C LEU A 348 16.28 -20.80 1.49
N ALA A 349 16.97 -19.82 2.09
CA ALA A 349 18.43 -19.69 2.16
C ALA A 349 18.80 -18.81 3.37
N PHE A 350 19.94 -19.08 4.03
CA PHE A 350 20.39 -18.54 5.35
C PHE A 350 19.81 -17.16 5.79
N PHE A 351 19.09 -17.09 6.91
CA PHE A 351 18.03 -16.10 7.18
C PHE A 351 17.96 -15.75 8.69
N SER A 352 19.09 -15.43 9.35
CA SER A 352 19.24 -15.59 10.82
C SER A 352 18.79 -14.43 11.76
N GLY A 353 17.59 -14.53 12.34
CA GLY A 353 17.31 -14.20 13.76
C GLY A 353 16.82 -12.82 14.29
N THR A 354 16.96 -11.69 13.58
CA THR A 354 17.16 -10.37 14.23
C THR A 354 16.96 -9.13 13.31
N ASN A 355 15.93 -9.07 12.46
CA ASN A 355 15.83 -7.91 11.56
C ASN A 355 14.50 -7.47 10.95
N GLY A 356 13.43 -8.25 11.04
CA GLY A 356 12.17 -7.93 10.36
C GLY A 356 10.95 -8.60 11.00
N ALA A 357 9.77 -8.54 10.34
CA ALA A 357 8.45 -8.55 11.01
C ALA A 357 7.17 -8.36 10.15
N THR A 358 6.53 -7.20 10.25
CA THR A 358 5.06 -6.95 10.24
C THR A 358 4.61 -5.88 9.20
N PRO A 359 4.85 -6.06 7.88
CA PRO A 359 4.49 -5.12 6.80
C PRO A 359 3.01 -4.90 6.53
N PHE A 360 2.65 -3.65 6.20
CA PHE A 360 1.26 -3.22 5.99
C PHE A 360 0.87 -3.11 4.51
N ALA A 361 0.83 -1.90 3.98
CA ALA A 361 -0.12 -1.56 2.93
C ALA A 361 0.12 -2.26 1.58
N SER A 362 1.35 -2.27 1.06
CA SER A 362 1.61 -2.54 -0.37
C SER A 362 3.00 -3.08 -0.70
N LEU A 363 3.42 -3.03 -1.98
CA LEU A 363 4.82 -2.85 -2.37
C LEU A 363 5.01 -1.46 -3.04
N VAL A 364 6.17 -0.83 -2.92
CA VAL A 364 6.46 0.55 -3.40
C VAL A 364 7.60 0.57 -4.41
N GLN A 365 7.66 1.59 -5.27
CA GLN A 365 8.78 1.81 -6.18
C GLN A 365 9.23 3.29 -6.16
N GLY A 366 10.47 3.55 -5.72
CA GLY A 366 10.86 4.70 -4.87
C GLY A 366 11.11 6.09 -5.49
N ALA A 367 12.21 6.76 -5.11
CA ALA A 367 12.92 7.80 -5.89
C ALA A 367 14.23 7.26 -6.48
N ASP A 368 14.79 6.26 -5.81
CA ASP A 368 15.86 5.36 -6.23
C ASP A 368 15.24 3.95 -6.22
N GLY A 369 15.29 3.31 -5.05
CA GLY A 369 14.30 2.40 -4.48
C GLY A 369 14.91 1.34 -3.55
N ASP A 370 15.97 1.69 -2.84
CA ASP A 370 16.86 0.76 -2.11
C ASP A 370 16.30 0.16 -0.79
N LEU A 371 15.06 -0.32 -0.84
CA LEU A 371 14.32 -1.11 0.17
C LEU A 371 13.80 -0.35 1.39
N TYR A 372 14.35 0.82 1.69
CA TYR A 372 14.17 1.43 3.00
C TYR A 372 12.74 1.98 3.31
N GLY A 373 12.48 2.15 4.59
CA GLY A 373 11.18 1.99 5.25
C GLY A 373 11.43 1.83 6.77
N THR A 374 10.47 1.34 7.56
CA THR A 374 10.62 1.20 9.04
C THR A 374 9.75 0.07 9.66
N THR A 375 9.81 -0.10 10.98
CA THR A 375 9.84 -1.43 11.65
C THR A 375 9.18 -1.46 13.05
N SER A 376 9.37 -2.56 13.81
CA SER A 376 8.56 -3.01 14.97
C SER A 376 9.34 -3.92 15.98
N SER A 377 8.65 -4.68 16.86
CA SER A 377 9.07 -5.33 18.13
C SER A 377 9.53 -6.83 18.12
N GLY A 378 8.97 -7.71 18.96
CA GLY A 378 9.25 -9.15 18.99
C GLY A 378 10.06 -9.63 20.21
N GLY A 379 11.37 -9.89 20.02
CA GLY A 379 12.24 -10.60 21.00
C GLY A 379 12.88 -9.73 22.09
N GLY A 380 14.23 -9.63 22.06
CA GLY A 380 15.02 -8.67 22.86
C GLY A 380 16.12 -8.02 21.99
N ILE A 381 16.71 -6.86 22.29
CA ILE A 381 16.70 -6.13 23.56
C ILE A 381 16.63 -4.60 23.39
N GLY A 382 15.65 -3.98 24.06
CA GLY A 382 15.53 -2.53 24.31
C GLY A 382 14.87 -1.76 23.17
N TYR A 383 14.27 -2.51 22.25
CA TYR A 383 14.38 -2.23 20.84
C TYR A 383 13.06 -2.62 20.13
N GLU A 384 12.43 -1.77 19.32
CA GLU A 384 11.16 -2.06 18.63
C GLU A 384 11.01 -1.28 17.28
N ALA A 385 12.01 -0.59 16.64
CA ALA A 385 12.09 -0.38 15.15
C ALA A 385 13.45 0.02 14.44
N THR A 386 13.57 -0.03 13.09
CA THR A 386 14.81 0.11 12.26
C THR A 386 14.51 0.64 10.82
N VAL A 387 15.42 0.52 9.83
CA VAL A 387 15.33 1.05 8.43
C VAL A 387 16.20 0.19 7.46
N PHE A 388 15.76 -0.05 6.20
CA PHE A 388 16.42 -0.85 5.10
C PHE A 388 17.85 -0.39 4.63
N LYS A 389 18.47 -0.96 3.55
CA LYS A 389 19.96 -0.82 3.26
C LYS A 389 20.86 -1.88 2.53
N ILE A 390 20.53 -3.16 2.25
CA ILE A 390 21.48 -4.25 1.77
C ILE A 390 20.79 -5.13 0.70
N THR A 391 21.41 -5.99 -0.11
CA THR A 391 20.65 -6.74 -1.15
C THR A 391 19.99 -8.07 -0.69
N THR A 392 19.14 -8.65 -1.55
CA THR A 392 17.97 -9.53 -1.25
C THR A 392 18.23 -10.95 -0.73
N ASN A 393 19.41 -11.22 -0.18
CA ASN A 393 19.74 -12.40 0.64
C ASN A 393 20.48 -11.98 1.95
N GLY A 394 20.43 -10.69 2.31
CA GLY A 394 20.86 -10.19 3.61
C GLY A 394 22.38 -10.05 3.74
N ASN A 395 22.96 -10.86 4.66
CA ASN A 395 23.96 -10.43 5.65
C ASN A 395 23.33 -9.48 6.72
N LEU A 396 23.91 -9.45 7.92
CA LEU A 396 23.32 -8.82 9.11
C LEU A 396 23.91 -7.42 9.33
N THR A 397 23.06 -6.39 9.42
CA THR A 397 23.44 -4.99 9.20
C THR A 397 22.31 -4.03 9.59
N SER A 398 22.58 -2.79 10.01
CA SER A 398 21.58 -1.78 10.42
C SER A 398 21.94 -0.32 10.06
N LEU A 399 21.16 0.70 10.49
CA LEU A 399 21.28 2.12 10.09
C LEU A 399 21.44 3.17 11.23
N ALA A 400 20.38 3.48 12.01
CA ALA A 400 20.37 4.64 12.94
C ALA A 400 19.35 4.54 14.11
N PHE A 401 18.33 5.43 14.15
CA PHE A 401 17.47 5.82 15.29
C PHE A 401 16.46 4.80 15.88
N LEU A 402 15.14 5.03 15.68
CA LEU A 402 13.92 4.41 16.26
C LEU A 402 14.15 3.83 17.69
N ASN A 403 13.74 4.53 18.76
CA ASN A 403 13.87 4.19 20.20
C ASN A 403 12.85 4.96 21.06
N ASP A 404 12.61 4.71 22.36
CA ASP A 404 11.62 5.46 23.19
C ASP A 404 11.60 6.96 22.85
N PRO A 405 12.69 7.74 22.99
CA PRO A 405 12.77 9.14 22.55
C PRO A 405 12.22 9.48 21.15
N ASN A 406 12.22 8.51 20.23
CA ASN A 406 11.53 8.56 18.95
C ASN A 406 10.42 7.48 18.65
N GLY A 407 10.04 6.48 19.51
CA GLY A 407 8.82 5.60 19.48
C GLY A 407 8.65 4.30 20.39
N TYR A 408 7.58 3.46 20.23
CA TYR A 408 7.29 2.06 20.75
C TYR A 408 6.29 1.17 19.90
N HIS A 409 6.01 -0.11 20.24
CA HIS A 409 5.46 -1.29 19.48
C HIS A 409 4.02 -1.31 18.87
N PRO A 410 3.68 -2.12 17.80
CA PRO A 410 4.49 -2.65 16.65
C PRO A 410 3.79 -2.82 15.22
N GLY A 411 4.36 -2.34 14.07
CA GLY A 411 4.06 -2.80 12.67
C GLY A 411 4.40 -1.87 11.44
N ALA A 412 5.32 -2.23 10.51
CA ALA A 412 5.64 -1.60 9.17
C ALA A 412 6.24 -0.17 9.10
N GLY A 413 6.43 0.47 7.90
CA GLY A 413 6.54 1.95 7.77
C GLY A 413 7.30 2.74 6.65
N LEU A 414 7.08 4.08 6.67
CA LEU A 414 7.57 5.29 5.91
C LEU A 414 6.66 5.86 4.79
N LEU A 415 6.87 7.11 4.32
CA LEU A 415 6.31 7.73 3.08
C LEU A 415 7.36 8.63 2.30
N LEU A 416 7.09 9.13 1.06
CA LEU A 416 8.03 9.46 -0.04
C LEU A 416 7.82 10.74 -0.96
N ALA A 417 7.12 11.88 -0.65
CA ALA A 417 6.88 12.92 -1.72
C ALA A 417 7.03 14.45 -1.52
N SER A 418 7.64 15.06 -2.56
CA SER A 418 8.10 16.41 -3.01
C SER A 418 9.51 16.82 -2.70
N ASP A 419 9.73 17.70 -1.74
CA ASP A 419 11.02 18.38 -1.70
C ASP A 419 12.16 17.38 -1.41
N GLY A 420 11.87 16.10 -1.08
CA GLY A 420 12.61 14.95 -1.68
C GLY A 420 13.32 13.85 -0.84
N ASN A 421 12.83 13.44 0.34
CA ASN A 421 13.50 12.60 1.36
C ASN A 421 12.51 11.98 2.39
N LEU A 422 12.45 10.65 2.61
CA LEU A 422 11.38 9.94 3.34
C LEU A 422 10.99 10.59 4.68
N TYR A 423 9.69 10.64 4.93
CA TYR A 423 9.13 10.84 6.26
C TYR A 423 8.39 9.56 6.67
N GLY A 424 7.58 9.60 7.73
CA GLY A 424 7.13 8.42 8.45
C GLY A 424 5.63 8.13 8.44
N THR A 425 5.36 7.04 9.15
CA THR A 425 4.12 6.42 9.65
C THR A 425 4.53 5.78 11.03
N THR A 426 3.77 5.64 12.16
CA THR A 426 4.09 4.81 13.40
C THR A 426 2.87 4.54 14.31
N LEU A 427 3.03 3.83 15.46
CA LEU A 427 2.14 3.72 16.65
C LEU A 427 2.78 3.86 18.09
N GLY A 428 4.02 4.41 18.35
CA GLY A 428 4.63 4.45 19.74
C GLY A 428 5.57 5.59 20.26
N GLY A 429 5.90 5.67 21.60
CA GLY A 429 7.07 6.21 22.42
C GLY A 429 7.15 7.57 23.25
N GLY A 430 8.28 8.30 23.16
CA GLY A 430 8.47 9.75 23.44
C GLY A 430 8.76 10.20 24.85
N THR A 431 8.42 11.46 25.15
CA THR A 431 8.40 11.94 26.54
C THR A 431 7.13 11.55 27.30
N ILE A 432 5.98 11.25 26.63
CA ILE A 432 4.69 10.87 27.28
C ILE A 432 3.80 9.79 26.57
N GLY A 433 4.19 9.13 25.46
CA GLY A 433 3.47 7.93 24.94
C GLY A 433 2.26 8.16 24.00
N ARG A 434 2.38 9.02 22.98
CA ARG A 434 1.35 9.64 22.10
C ARG A 434 1.70 10.26 20.66
N GLY A 435 2.95 10.56 20.19
CA GLY A 435 3.44 10.82 18.77
C GLY A 435 4.91 11.24 18.36
N THR A 436 5.53 10.66 17.31
CA THR A 436 6.67 11.32 16.58
C THR A 436 6.27 11.83 15.22
N VAL A 437 7.23 12.42 14.50
CA VAL A 437 7.74 11.87 13.25
C VAL A 437 9.20 12.42 13.06
N PHE A 438 10.17 11.63 12.55
CA PHE A 438 11.64 11.69 12.86
C PHE A 438 12.61 12.35 11.80
N LYS A 439 13.87 11.91 11.48
CA LYS A 439 14.81 12.64 10.50
C LYS A 439 16.17 12.05 10.10
N ILE A 440 16.36 11.55 8.86
CA ILE A 440 17.56 10.78 8.43
C ILE A 440 18.09 11.24 7.03
N ALA A 441 18.38 12.53 6.79
CA ALA A 441 18.62 13.16 5.44
C ALA A 441 19.88 12.69 4.68
N LYS A 442 20.98 13.48 4.56
CA LYS A 442 22.24 13.06 3.87
C LYS A 442 23.39 12.76 4.83
N ASP A 443 24.16 11.69 4.60
CA ASP A 443 25.05 10.93 5.51
C ASP A 443 24.45 9.70 6.27
N ARG A 444 24.32 9.59 7.61
CA ARG A 444 23.81 8.35 8.27
C ARG A 444 23.32 8.41 9.76
N SER A 445 22.50 9.37 10.19
CA SER A 445 21.82 9.35 11.51
C SER A 445 20.43 10.05 11.62
N LEU A 446 19.54 9.57 12.51
CA LEU A 446 18.09 9.93 12.62
C LEU A 446 17.80 11.18 13.52
N THR A 447 16.61 11.82 13.50
CA THR A 447 16.26 12.89 14.48
C THR A 447 14.79 13.05 14.85
N THR A 448 14.44 13.06 16.13
CA THR A 448 13.18 13.64 16.63
C THR A 448 13.14 15.14 16.31
N LEU A 449 12.30 15.58 15.38
CA LEU A 449 12.37 16.96 14.87
C LEU A 449 11.74 18.01 15.79
N VAL A 450 10.51 17.77 16.26
CA VAL A 450 9.75 18.66 17.17
C VAL A 450 9.08 17.84 18.30
N ALA A 451 7.94 18.25 18.85
CA ALA A 451 6.76 17.38 19.06
C ALA A 451 5.47 18.15 19.49
N PHE A 452 4.48 17.42 20.01
CA PHE A 452 3.10 17.76 20.39
C PHE A 452 2.75 17.15 21.81
N ASP A 453 2.00 17.78 22.77
CA ASP A 453 1.83 17.48 24.26
C ASP A 453 0.39 17.31 24.84
N LEU A 454 -0.08 18.09 25.84
CA LEU A 454 -1.06 17.73 26.87
C LEU A 454 -2.31 18.65 27.04
N TYR A 455 -2.34 19.91 26.54
CA TYR A 455 -3.52 20.83 26.59
C TYR A 455 -3.75 21.81 25.37
N ASN A 456 -2.89 21.80 24.34
CA ASN A 456 -2.59 22.86 23.35
C ASN A 456 -2.32 22.47 21.84
N ASP A 457 -1.44 21.51 21.51
CA ASP A 457 -1.04 20.87 20.22
C ASP A 457 -0.47 19.38 20.31
N GLY A 458 -1.15 18.26 19.95
CA GLY A 458 -1.02 16.86 20.49
C GLY A 458 -1.47 15.66 19.58
N GLN A 459 -1.11 14.41 19.95
CA GLN A 459 -1.38 13.00 19.44
C GLN A 459 -0.87 12.72 17.99
N MET A 460 -0.53 11.47 17.54
CA MET A 460 -0.56 10.79 16.20
C MET A 460 -1.29 9.37 16.17
N SER A 461 -1.79 8.78 15.05
CA SER A 461 -2.35 7.38 14.88
C SER A 461 -2.42 6.70 13.46
N GLU A 462 -3.53 6.72 12.68
CA GLU A 462 -3.81 6.01 11.36
C GLU A 462 -3.34 6.63 9.99
N GLY A 463 -2.81 5.91 8.97
CA GLY A 463 -2.60 6.30 7.55
C GLY A 463 -1.13 6.53 7.01
N SER A 464 -0.85 7.57 6.19
CA SER A 464 0.46 7.94 5.56
C SER A 464 0.86 9.46 5.68
N LEU A 465 1.83 10.10 4.97
CA LEU A 465 1.48 11.44 4.37
C LEU A 465 1.15 11.29 2.89
N MET A 466 1.46 12.12 1.88
CA MET A 466 2.49 13.16 1.69
C MET A 466 1.95 14.60 1.69
N GLN A 467 1.49 15.06 0.53
CA GLN A 467 1.48 16.45 0.15
C GLN A 467 0.59 16.73 -1.07
N ALA A 468 -0.38 17.63 -0.93
CA ALA A 468 -1.20 18.24 -1.98
C ALA A 468 -0.39 19.19 -2.87
N MET A 469 -0.98 20.03 -3.75
CA MET A 469 -0.28 21.30 -4.07
C MET A 469 -1.14 22.59 -4.48
N ASP A 470 -1.31 23.61 -3.59
CA ASP A 470 -1.47 25.11 -3.70
C ASP A 470 -0.53 25.97 -2.75
N GLY A 471 -0.54 25.80 -1.41
CA GLY A 471 0.39 26.45 -0.44
C GLY A 471 0.58 25.89 1.02
N ASN A 472 -0.14 24.85 1.48
CA ASN A 472 -0.38 24.42 2.88
C ASN A 472 -0.64 22.86 3.05
N LEU A 473 -0.20 22.14 4.11
CA LEU A 473 -0.70 20.79 4.58
C LEU A 473 -2.02 20.97 5.35
N TYR A 474 -2.81 19.92 5.58
CA TYR A 474 -4.14 19.99 6.19
C TYR A 474 -4.60 18.61 6.72
N GLY A 475 -5.70 18.48 7.48
CA GLY A 475 -6.23 17.16 7.94
C GLY A 475 -7.00 17.15 9.27
N THR A 476 -7.92 16.21 9.51
CA THR A 476 -8.86 16.17 10.68
C THR A 476 -8.24 16.19 12.10
N THR A 477 -7.67 17.31 12.57
CA THR A 477 -6.53 17.42 13.52
C THR A 477 -6.51 16.64 14.86
N SER A 478 -5.40 16.66 15.65
CA SER A 478 -5.09 16.46 17.12
C SER A 478 -5.45 15.29 18.09
N SER A 479 -5.41 15.59 19.40
CA SER A 479 -5.43 14.78 20.62
C SER A 479 -6.57 15.13 21.56
N GLY A 480 -7.46 14.16 21.82
CA GLY A 480 -8.60 14.23 22.72
C GLY A 480 -9.43 15.51 22.59
N GLY A 481 -9.00 16.57 23.24
CA GLY A 481 -9.67 17.86 23.21
C GLY A 481 -10.95 17.87 24.06
N THR A 482 -11.40 19.05 24.45
CA THR A 482 -12.59 19.22 25.32
C THR A 482 -13.23 20.59 25.11
N ASN A 483 -14.50 20.75 25.50
CA ASN A 483 -15.37 21.92 25.27
C ASN A 483 -15.95 21.96 23.84
N LEU A 484 -16.59 20.86 23.46
CA LEU A 484 -17.02 20.54 22.10
C LEU A 484 -16.64 19.06 21.83
N GLY A 485 -16.27 18.69 20.60
CA GLY A 485 -16.12 19.55 19.43
C GLY A 485 -14.70 20.07 19.09
N GLY A 486 -13.85 19.32 18.37
CA GLY A 486 -12.46 19.51 17.83
C GLY A 486 -11.87 20.84 17.28
N THR A 487 -10.58 20.81 16.89
CA THR A 487 -9.69 21.89 16.32
C THR A 487 -8.85 21.22 15.18
N VAL A 488 -7.97 21.71 14.30
CA VAL A 488 -7.13 22.87 13.88
C VAL A 488 -5.60 22.95 14.22
N PHE A 489 -4.71 22.98 13.18
CA PHE A 489 -3.28 23.39 13.24
C PHE A 489 -2.70 24.10 12.00
N LYS A 490 -1.41 24.48 12.06
CA LYS A 490 -0.50 24.84 10.96
C LYS A 490 0.98 24.52 11.41
N MET A 491 1.78 23.81 10.57
CA MET A 491 3.25 23.44 10.65
C MET A 491 3.91 23.50 9.24
N THR A 492 5.08 22.89 8.87
CA THR A 492 5.67 22.76 7.47
C THR A 492 6.90 21.78 7.25
N MET A 493 7.57 21.79 6.05
CA MET A 493 8.89 21.17 5.70
C MET A 493 10.00 21.19 6.77
N ASN A 494 10.03 22.22 7.63
CA ASN A 494 11.00 22.34 8.74
C ASN A 494 10.32 22.39 10.15
N GLY A 495 8.98 22.38 10.23
CA GLY A 495 8.19 22.10 11.45
C GLY A 495 8.15 23.11 12.63
N ALA A 496 6.97 23.70 12.91
CA ALA A 496 6.66 24.67 13.99
C ALA A 496 5.11 24.79 14.22
N LEU A 497 4.45 25.58 15.11
CA LEU A 497 4.72 26.12 16.47
C LEU A 497 3.49 26.90 17.10
N SER A 498 2.73 26.26 18.00
CA SER A 498 1.80 26.74 19.07
C SER A 498 0.44 27.49 18.82
N THR A 499 -0.64 26.70 18.91
CA THR A 499 -2.04 26.82 19.44
C THR A 499 -3.13 27.75 18.84
N LEU A 500 -4.41 27.31 18.93
CA LEU A 500 -5.54 27.66 18.03
C LEU A 500 -6.96 27.72 18.73
N ALA A 501 -8.11 27.53 18.02
CA ALA A 501 -9.50 27.88 18.47
C ALA A 501 -10.67 27.01 17.89
N SER A 502 -11.90 27.10 18.45
CA SER A 502 -12.88 25.98 18.61
C SER A 502 -14.38 26.15 18.17
N PHE A 503 -15.19 25.09 18.40
CA PHE A 503 -16.59 24.77 18.00
C PHE A 503 -17.79 25.60 18.53
N SER A 504 -18.98 25.41 17.90
CA SER A 504 -20.23 24.88 18.56
C SER A 504 -21.49 24.87 17.65
N GLY A 505 -22.37 23.85 17.74
CA GLY A 505 -23.69 23.82 17.02
C GLY A 505 -24.37 22.45 16.65
N THR A 506 -23.69 21.31 16.77
CA THR A 506 -24.15 19.88 16.77
C THR A 506 -23.95 18.84 15.61
N ASN A 507 -22.98 18.92 14.67
CA ASN A 507 -22.41 17.77 13.89
C ASN A 507 -20.84 17.67 13.88
N GLY A 508 -20.17 16.51 14.12
CA GLY A 508 -18.74 16.43 14.55
C GLY A 508 -17.99 15.09 14.83
N ALA A 509 -18.28 14.34 15.92
CA ALA A 509 -17.28 13.81 16.87
C ALA A 509 -16.52 12.45 16.66
N ARG A 510 -15.17 12.46 16.38
CA ARG A 510 -14.06 11.50 16.76
C ARG A 510 -12.64 11.27 16.05
N PRO A 511 -12.24 11.59 14.78
CA PRO A 511 -10.81 11.51 14.31
C PRO A 511 -9.98 10.19 13.98
N GLN A 512 -9.05 10.16 12.99
CA GLN A 512 -7.96 9.15 12.69
C GLN A 512 -6.98 9.52 11.51
N GLY A 513 -7.24 9.18 10.22
CA GLY A 513 -6.39 9.33 8.98
C GLY A 513 -7.17 8.99 7.69
N SER A 514 -6.87 9.32 6.41
CA SER A 514 -5.96 10.24 5.64
C SER A 514 -6.79 11.31 4.83
N LEU A 515 -6.18 12.28 4.12
CA LEU A 515 -6.61 13.32 3.10
C LEU A 515 -5.98 13.11 1.68
N VAL A 516 -5.96 14.12 0.79
CA VAL A 516 -5.65 14.05 -0.69
C VAL A 516 -5.14 15.41 -1.28
N GLU A 517 -5.11 15.62 -2.61
CA GLU A 517 -4.48 16.62 -3.52
C GLU A 517 -5.01 16.42 -4.97
N GLY A 518 -4.86 17.38 -5.90
CA GLY A 518 -5.64 17.36 -7.14
C GLY A 518 -5.49 18.57 -8.10
N SER A 519 -6.45 19.51 -8.08
CA SER A 519 -6.57 20.55 -9.13
C SER A 519 -7.26 21.87 -8.71
N ASP A 520 -8.57 22.01 -8.91
CA ASP A 520 -9.42 23.17 -8.54
C ASP A 520 -9.32 23.60 -7.06
N GLY A 521 -9.02 22.66 -6.16
CA GLY A 521 -8.96 22.94 -4.73
C GLY A 521 -10.32 22.94 -4.01
N THR A 522 -11.43 22.43 -4.59
CA THR A 522 -12.67 21.96 -3.91
C THR A 522 -12.62 20.43 -3.68
N LEU A 523 -13.09 19.82 -2.56
CA LEU A 523 -12.44 18.65 -1.90
C LEU A 523 -13.20 17.73 -0.80
N TYR A 524 -14.16 16.79 -0.95
CA TYR A 524 -14.72 15.83 0.13
C TYR A 524 -13.84 15.25 1.30
N GLY A 525 -14.43 14.72 2.42
CA GLY A 525 -13.63 14.09 3.53
C GLY A 525 -14.21 13.10 4.62
N THR A 526 -13.32 12.50 5.44
CA THR A 526 -13.34 11.27 6.32
C THR A 526 -14.28 11.10 7.58
N THR A 527 -14.30 9.95 8.34
CA THR A 527 -14.92 9.61 9.73
C THR A 527 -15.44 8.16 10.22
N TYR A 528 -14.73 7.28 11.00
CA TYR A 528 -15.14 5.95 11.66
C TYR A 528 -16.34 5.73 12.66
N ALA A 529 -16.56 6.46 13.76
CA ALA A 529 -17.73 6.29 14.66
C ALA A 529 -18.04 7.57 15.46
N GLY A 530 -19.32 7.84 15.72
CA GLY A 530 -19.80 9.05 16.41
C GLY A 530 -21.30 8.99 16.75
N GLY A 531 -21.74 9.79 17.72
CA GLY A 531 -23.13 9.78 18.20
C GLY A 531 -23.51 8.47 18.88
N THR A 532 -24.52 7.76 18.36
CA THR A 532 -24.91 6.40 18.83
C THR A 532 -23.91 5.29 18.43
N ASN A 533 -22.63 5.63 18.34
CA ASN A 533 -21.56 4.99 17.56
C ASN A 533 -21.68 5.18 16.04
N ASN A 534 -22.87 5.17 15.42
CA ASN A 534 -22.99 5.28 13.96
C ASN A 534 -24.19 6.09 13.46
N ASN A 535 -23.95 6.98 12.48
CA ASN A 535 -24.91 7.71 11.61
C ASN A 535 -24.29 8.61 10.51
N GLY A 536 -22.96 8.75 10.40
CA GLY A 536 -22.32 9.00 9.10
C GLY A 536 -21.77 10.40 8.75
N THR A 537 -20.63 10.44 8.05
CA THR A 537 -20.31 11.49 7.06
C THR A 537 -19.79 10.96 5.72
N VAL A 538 -19.72 11.88 4.76
CA VAL A 538 -18.46 12.33 4.16
C VAL A 538 -18.53 13.86 4.22
N PHE A 539 -17.48 14.68 4.33
CA PHE A 539 -17.65 16.07 4.82
C PHE A 539 -17.24 17.28 3.94
N LYS A 540 -17.87 18.44 4.22
CA LYS A 540 -17.64 19.78 3.67
C LYS A 540 -16.93 20.68 4.68
N ILE A 541 -15.62 20.56 4.85
CA ILE A 541 -14.79 21.71 5.28
C ILE A 541 -14.46 22.69 4.15
N THR A 542 -14.13 23.90 4.56
CA THR A 542 -13.46 24.93 3.81
C THR A 542 -12.29 25.36 4.71
N THR A 543 -11.04 25.04 4.35
CA THR A 543 -9.95 24.78 5.32
C THR A 543 -9.20 25.95 5.94
N ASN A 544 -9.22 27.14 5.35
CA ASN A 544 -8.87 28.30 6.16
C ASN A 544 -9.87 28.49 7.32
N GLY A 545 -11.11 27.97 7.27
CA GLY A 545 -12.29 28.52 7.98
C GLY A 545 -13.28 27.56 8.70
N ILE A 546 -14.21 26.88 8.00
CA ILE A 546 -15.39 26.19 8.62
C ILE A 546 -15.70 24.81 7.99
N LEU A 547 -16.10 23.82 8.82
CA LEU A 547 -16.55 22.44 8.48
C LEU A 547 -18.06 22.24 8.58
N THR A 548 -18.61 21.40 7.69
CA THR A 548 -20.03 21.43 7.33
C THR A 548 -20.50 20.25 6.46
N PRO A 549 -21.80 20.25 6.13
CA PRO A 549 -22.39 19.66 4.91
C PRO A 549 -22.71 20.69 3.76
N LEU A 550 -23.40 20.31 2.66
CA LEU A 550 -23.57 21.13 1.41
C LEU A 550 -24.98 21.33 0.72
N VAL A 551 -25.81 20.31 0.43
CA VAL A 551 -26.74 20.36 -0.76
C VAL A 551 -28.26 20.58 -0.57
N LEU A 552 -28.85 20.24 0.58
CA LEU A 552 -30.30 20.23 0.89
C LEU A 552 -31.15 19.12 0.19
N PHE A 553 -31.05 17.89 0.72
CA PHE A 553 -31.94 16.73 0.54
C PHE A 553 -32.13 15.99 1.89
N ASP A 554 -32.72 14.78 1.95
CA ASP A 554 -32.89 13.99 3.18
C ASP A 554 -32.55 12.47 3.11
N ASN A 555 -32.22 11.91 4.28
CA ASN A 555 -32.37 10.52 4.76
C ASN A 555 -31.90 9.29 3.93
N ASN A 556 -30.84 8.58 4.38
CA ASN A 556 -30.56 7.15 4.12
C ASN A 556 -29.59 6.42 5.10
N ASN A 557 -28.59 5.63 4.64
CA ASN A 557 -27.88 4.56 5.37
C ASN A 557 -26.33 4.46 5.11
N GLY A 558 -25.67 3.40 5.63
CA GLY A 558 -24.32 2.90 5.22
C GLY A 558 -23.12 3.25 6.14
N SER A 559 -22.39 2.28 6.71
CA SER A 559 -21.22 2.57 7.59
C SER A 559 -20.01 2.77 6.67
N SER A 560 -19.74 4.03 6.30
CA SER A 560 -18.93 4.53 5.17
C SER A 560 -17.40 4.13 5.23
N PRO A 561 -16.49 4.48 4.31
CA PRO A 561 -15.20 3.72 4.12
C PRO A 561 -14.03 3.99 5.12
N MET A 562 -12.79 3.54 4.84
CA MET A 562 -11.51 4.19 5.21
C MET A 562 -10.45 4.01 4.07
N ALA A 563 -9.23 3.55 4.34
CA ALA A 563 -8.09 3.33 3.43
C ALA A 563 -8.33 3.01 1.93
N GLY A 564 -7.74 3.82 1.07
CA GLY A 564 -7.62 3.63 -0.37
C GLY A 564 -6.53 4.60 -0.86
N LEU A 565 -6.76 5.50 -1.81
CA LEU A 565 -7.87 5.64 -2.77
C LEU A 565 -7.42 6.54 -3.93
N VAL A 566 -8.17 6.68 -5.03
CA VAL A 566 -7.95 7.76 -6.03
C VAL A 566 -9.29 8.38 -6.49
N GLN A 567 -9.28 9.64 -6.92
CA GLN A 567 -10.35 10.26 -7.71
C GLN A 567 -9.80 10.75 -9.06
N GLY A 568 -10.67 11.01 -10.03
CA GLY A 568 -10.32 11.79 -11.20
C GLY A 568 -9.96 11.00 -12.44
N ASP A 569 -10.99 10.65 -13.20
CA ASP A 569 -11.00 10.45 -14.66
C ASP A 569 -12.38 10.87 -15.25
N ASP A 570 -13.51 10.58 -14.57
CA ASP A 570 -14.88 10.81 -15.12
C ASP A 570 -15.98 11.26 -14.12
N GLY A 571 -15.70 11.28 -12.81
CA GLY A 571 -16.63 11.70 -11.74
C GLY A 571 -17.36 10.59 -10.97
N ASN A 572 -16.97 9.31 -11.12
CA ASN A 572 -17.65 8.17 -10.48
C ASN A 572 -16.70 7.27 -9.67
N LEU A 573 -16.55 7.53 -8.37
CA LEU A 573 -15.59 6.83 -7.50
C LEU A 573 -15.94 5.34 -7.29
N TYR A 574 -15.23 4.38 -7.89
CA TYR A 574 -15.33 2.97 -7.43
C TYR A 574 -14.87 2.89 -5.97
N GLY A 575 -15.15 1.78 -5.31
CA GLY A 575 -14.54 1.52 -4.02
C GLY A 575 -15.03 0.28 -3.32
N ILE A 576 -14.68 0.27 -2.05
CA ILE A 576 -15.02 -0.61 -0.95
C ILE A 576 -15.08 0.26 0.32
N THR A 577 -15.24 -0.39 1.46
CA THR A 577 -15.59 0.19 2.77
C THR A 577 -14.89 -0.71 3.78
N THR A 578 -15.40 -0.85 5.01
CA THR A 578 -15.92 -2.20 5.25
C THR A 578 -17.44 -2.24 5.29
N GLY A 579 -18.13 -1.94 6.39
CA GLY A 579 -19.43 -2.56 6.60
C GLY A 579 -20.77 -1.87 6.34
N GLY A 580 -21.75 -2.72 6.05
CA GLY A 580 -23.13 -2.40 5.71
C GLY A 580 -23.72 -3.33 4.66
N GLY A 581 -24.68 -2.88 3.84
CA GLY A 581 -25.19 -3.77 2.78
C GLY A 581 -25.75 -5.10 3.31
N THR A 582 -25.09 -6.22 3.01
CA THR A 582 -25.72 -7.54 2.84
C THR A 582 -25.23 -8.60 3.88
N ASN A 583 -25.69 -8.51 5.12
CA ASN A 583 -25.40 -9.35 6.32
C ASN A 583 -23.92 -9.53 6.70
N TRP A 584 -23.35 -8.50 7.32
CA TRP A 584 -21.98 -8.40 7.84
C TRP A 584 -20.88 -8.90 6.88
N GLY A 585 -20.98 -8.76 5.54
CA GLY A 585 -21.84 -7.88 4.71
C GLY A 585 -21.15 -6.91 3.71
N GLY A 586 -20.92 -5.63 4.03
CA GLY A 586 -20.18 -4.64 3.21
C GLY A 586 -20.90 -3.42 2.60
N THR A 587 -20.22 -2.33 2.18
CA THR A 587 -20.84 -1.33 1.26
C THR A 587 -20.37 -1.37 -0.21
N VAL A 588 -19.50 -0.44 -0.64
CA VAL A 588 -19.51 0.29 -1.93
C VAL A 588 -18.44 1.39 -1.82
N PHE A 589 -18.59 2.63 -2.27
CA PHE A 589 -19.78 3.26 -2.85
C PHE A 589 -19.40 4.29 -3.94
N LYS A 590 -20.17 4.30 -5.04
CA LYS A 590 -20.04 5.22 -6.20
C LYS A 590 -20.33 6.70 -5.83
N MET A 591 -19.40 7.32 -5.11
CA MET A 591 -19.55 8.69 -4.58
C MET A 591 -19.89 9.69 -5.70
N THR A 592 -20.57 10.81 -5.46
CA THR A 592 -20.70 11.65 -4.25
C THR A 592 -20.80 13.06 -4.81
N THR A 593 -19.66 13.72 -5.06
CA THR A 593 -19.49 15.03 -5.75
C THR A 593 -20.35 16.20 -5.25
N ASN A 594 -21.67 16.08 -5.09
CA ASN A 594 -22.53 16.86 -4.19
C ASN A 594 -23.82 16.11 -3.67
N GLY A 595 -24.29 14.95 -4.23
CA GLY A 595 -25.75 14.53 -4.37
C GLY A 595 -26.29 13.09 -4.01
N VAL A 596 -27.15 12.44 -4.87
CA VAL A 596 -28.18 11.32 -4.71
C VAL A 596 -27.99 9.95 -5.50
N LEU A 597 -28.34 8.74 -4.94
CA LEU A 597 -28.05 7.30 -5.38
C LEU A 597 -29.25 6.38 -5.70
N THR A 598 -28.99 5.38 -6.56
CA THR A 598 -29.71 4.09 -6.76
C THR A 598 -29.28 3.09 -5.67
N THR A 599 -28.77 1.85 -5.91
CA THR A 599 -27.98 0.95 -4.98
C THR A 599 -27.63 -0.38 -5.66
N LEU A 600 -28.59 -0.97 -6.37
CA LEU A 600 -28.45 -2.15 -7.25
C LEU A 600 -27.99 -3.48 -6.58
N VAL A 601 -26.70 -3.70 -6.29
CA VAL A 601 -26.09 -5.05 -6.25
C VAL A 601 -25.32 -5.43 -4.97
N SER A 602 -25.31 -6.74 -4.66
CA SER A 602 -24.50 -7.41 -3.64
C SER A 602 -24.23 -8.89 -4.00
N PHE A 603 -23.43 -9.65 -3.23
CA PHE A 603 -22.93 -11.00 -3.63
C PHE A 603 -22.76 -12.04 -2.50
N SER A 604 -21.54 -12.51 -2.16
CA SER A 604 -21.32 -13.64 -1.20
C SER A 604 -19.90 -13.77 -0.61
N SER A 605 -19.77 -14.50 0.51
CA SER A 605 -18.51 -15.07 1.07
C SER A 605 -17.65 -15.78 0.03
N THR A 606 -18.31 -16.44 -0.93
CA THR A 606 -17.64 -17.20 -1.97
C THR A 606 -16.83 -16.33 -2.93
N ASN A 607 -16.97 -15.00 -2.84
CA ASN A 607 -16.20 -14.03 -3.61
C ASN A 607 -15.83 -12.75 -2.80
N GLY A 608 -16.00 -12.74 -1.47
CA GLY A 608 -15.96 -11.48 -0.70
C GLY A 608 -16.13 -11.61 0.81
N ASN A 609 -15.20 -11.05 1.57
CA ASN A 609 -15.65 -10.01 2.48
C ASN A 609 -14.60 -8.89 2.55
N TYR A 610 -13.40 -9.05 3.15
CA TYR A 610 -12.85 -7.90 3.88
C TYR A 610 -12.20 -6.72 3.16
N PRO A 611 -11.41 -6.92 2.09
CA PRO A 611 -10.27 -6.05 1.80
C PRO A 611 -9.16 -5.78 2.84
N MET A 612 -8.02 -5.22 2.33
CA MET A 612 -6.58 -5.26 2.75
C MET A 612 -5.63 -4.01 2.53
N ALA A 613 -5.53 -3.39 1.36
CA ALA A 613 -4.53 -2.33 1.01
C ALA A 613 -5.06 -0.85 0.95
N PRO A 614 -4.22 0.15 0.57
CA PRO A 614 -4.66 1.40 -0.09
C PRO A 614 -5.32 1.14 -1.47
N LEU A 615 -5.51 2.14 -2.35
CA LEU A 615 -6.24 2.02 -3.63
C LEU A 615 -5.95 3.17 -4.65
N VAL A 616 -4.70 3.45 -4.96
CA VAL A 616 -4.21 4.44 -5.96
C VAL A 616 -4.26 3.97 -7.45
N LYS A 617 -3.82 4.83 -8.41
CA LYS A 617 -4.10 4.87 -9.87
C LYS A 617 -3.48 3.76 -10.79
N GLY A 618 -4.15 3.45 -11.91
CA GLY A 618 -3.62 2.72 -13.08
C GLY A 618 -4.46 3.01 -14.34
N SER A 619 -3.93 2.76 -15.53
CA SER A 619 -4.39 3.38 -16.80
C SER A 619 -5.85 3.18 -17.22
N ASP A 620 -6.61 2.29 -16.59
CA ASP A 620 -8.01 1.99 -16.90
C ASP A 620 -8.77 1.57 -15.63
N GLY A 621 -10.11 1.57 -15.67
CA GLY A 621 -10.98 0.70 -14.88
C GLY A 621 -10.80 0.56 -13.36
N PHE A 622 -10.73 -0.69 -12.89
CA PHE A 622 -11.25 -1.19 -11.60
C PHE A 622 -10.14 -1.57 -10.57
N LEU A 623 -10.42 -2.48 -9.60
CA LEU A 623 -9.71 -2.55 -8.30
C LEU A 623 -9.04 -3.92 -7.97
N TYR A 624 -7.71 -4.05 -7.96
CA TYR A 624 -6.98 -5.20 -7.39
C TYR A 624 -6.76 -5.04 -5.89
N GLY A 625 -6.33 -6.08 -5.15
CA GLY A 625 -5.80 -5.94 -3.79
C GLY A 625 -6.17 -7.04 -2.80
N THR A 626 -6.62 -6.64 -1.61
CA THR A 626 -7.43 -7.43 -0.65
C THR A 626 -6.89 -8.76 -0.08
N THR A 627 -7.77 -9.63 0.42
CA THR A 627 -7.89 -10.07 1.84
C THR A 627 -7.17 -11.31 2.43
N GLU A 628 -7.74 -12.51 2.26
CA GLU A 628 -7.85 -13.66 3.19
C GLU A 628 -8.71 -14.75 2.44
N MET A 629 -9.42 -15.73 3.02
CA MET A 629 -10.67 -16.27 2.39
C MET A 629 -10.68 -16.79 0.94
N GLY A 630 -11.83 -16.49 0.32
CA GLY A 630 -12.29 -16.82 -1.00
C GLY A 630 -12.98 -18.18 -1.08
N GLY A 631 -14.09 -18.22 -1.83
CA GLY A 631 -15.02 -19.36 -1.94
C GLY A 631 -14.49 -20.63 -2.59
N VAL A 632 -13.21 -20.67 -2.90
CA VAL A 632 -12.50 -21.95 -3.00
C VAL A 632 -12.43 -22.58 -1.60
N TYR A 633 -11.98 -23.84 -1.49
CA TYR A 633 -12.03 -24.70 -0.29
C TYR A 633 -11.31 -24.09 0.94
N ASN A 634 -11.93 -23.08 1.53
CA ASN A 634 -11.35 -22.01 2.31
C ASN A 634 -10.04 -21.44 1.69
N ARG A 635 -10.02 -21.12 0.38
CA ARG A 635 -8.73 -20.93 -0.34
C ARG A 635 -8.71 -20.10 -1.65
N GLY A 636 -9.51 -19.04 -1.80
CA GLY A 636 -9.33 -18.06 -2.89
C GLY A 636 -10.54 -17.74 -3.76
N THR A 637 -10.42 -16.71 -4.61
CA THR A 637 -11.56 -16.03 -5.25
C THR A 637 -11.32 -15.86 -6.76
N ILE A 638 -12.36 -15.97 -7.59
CA ILE A 638 -12.35 -15.84 -9.07
C ILE A 638 -12.40 -14.41 -9.71
N PHE A 639 -12.79 -13.36 -8.99
CA PHE A 639 -13.45 -12.13 -9.51
C PHE A 639 -12.72 -11.24 -10.57
N ARG A 640 -13.49 -10.41 -11.30
CA ARG A 640 -13.17 -9.03 -11.80
C ARG A 640 -14.38 -8.32 -12.47
N ILE A 641 -15.51 -9.02 -12.58
CA ILE A 641 -16.85 -8.54 -12.96
C ILE A 641 -16.99 -7.83 -14.32
N SER A 642 -16.95 -8.65 -15.38
CA SER A 642 -17.93 -8.58 -16.56
C SER A 642 -19.17 -9.04 -15.64
N THR A 643 -20.34 -8.38 -15.65
CA THR A 643 -21.56 -8.70 -14.88
C THR A 643 -22.29 -9.99 -15.31
N ASN A 644 -21.54 -11.08 -15.51
CA ASN A 644 -21.99 -12.47 -15.53
C ASN A 644 -20.96 -13.26 -14.69
N GLY A 645 -20.07 -14.04 -15.31
CA GLY A 645 -18.81 -14.44 -14.68
C GLY A 645 -18.02 -15.52 -15.43
N VAL A 646 -16.94 -15.12 -16.11
CA VAL A 646 -15.98 -16.01 -16.78
C VAL A 646 -15.47 -17.09 -15.84
N PHE A 647 -14.94 -16.71 -14.68
CA PHE A 647 -14.42 -17.60 -13.63
C PHE A 647 -13.43 -18.71 -14.06
N THR A 648 -12.83 -18.68 -15.25
CA THR A 648 -11.96 -19.74 -15.81
C THR A 648 -10.59 -19.84 -15.13
N SER A 649 -10.07 -21.07 -14.94
CA SER A 649 -8.63 -21.40 -14.88
C SER A 649 -8.36 -22.92 -14.89
N LEU A 650 -8.02 -23.57 -13.76
CA LEU A 650 -7.57 -24.97 -13.67
C LEU A 650 -8.10 -25.73 -12.43
N LEU A 651 -7.88 -25.18 -11.23
CA LEU A 651 -8.21 -25.70 -9.89
C LEU A 651 -7.50 -27.00 -9.48
N SER A 652 -6.54 -26.90 -8.56
CA SER A 652 -5.94 -28.04 -7.82
C SER A 652 -5.41 -27.61 -6.44
N PHE A 653 -6.21 -26.90 -5.64
CA PHE A 653 -5.75 -26.07 -4.51
C PHE A 653 -5.19 -26.85 -3.28
N ASP A 654 -3.89 -27.17 -3.31
CA ASP A 654 -3.11 -27.82 -2.25
C ASP A 654 -1.74 -27.16 -1.88
N GLY A 655 -1.02 -26.57 -2.84
CA GLY A 655 0.43 -26.31 -2.78
C GLY A 655 0.91 -24.97 -2.19
N ASN A 656 1.40 -24.03 -3.02
CA ASN A 656 2.40 -23.04 -2.58
C ASN A 656 2.18 -21.55 -2.98
N ASN A 657 1.01 -21.07 -3.47
CA ASN A 657 0.84 -19.75 -4.15
C ASN A 657 -0.04 -18.66 -3.42
N GLY A 658 0.53 -17.92 -2.46
CA GLY A 658 0.00 -16.68 -1.85
C GLY A 658 -1.06 -16.81 -0.75
N ALA A 659 -0.93 -16.04 0.36
CA ALA A 659 -1.84 -16.16 1.50
C ALA A 659 -2.16 -14.87 2.28
N TYR A 660 -3.46 -14.57 2.26
CA TYR A 660 -4.09 -13.37 2.80
C TYR A 660 -3.83 -12.14 1.94
N PRO A 661 -2.85 -11.30 2.28
CA PRO A 661 -3.11 -9.88 2.22
C PRO A 661 -2.60 -9.07 3.43
N ARG A 662 -1.64 -8.13 3.35
CA ARG A 662 -0.18 -8.22 3.30
C ARG A 662 0.51 -7.26 2.27
N GLY A 663 -0.03 -6.93 1.07
CA GLY A 663 0.54 -5.84 0.22
C GLY A 663 -0.03 -5.52 -1.20
N GLY A 664 -0.85 -4.45 -1.34
CA GLY A 664 -1.34 -3.81 -2.58
C GLY A 664 -0.32 -3.21 -3.59
N LEU A 665 -0.77 -2.30 -4.47
CA LEU A 665 -0.11 -1.98 -5.76
C LEU A 665 -0.26 -0.55 -6.30
N VAL A 666 0.23 -0.28 -7.53
CA VAL A 666 -0.10 0.83 -8.46
C VAL A 666 0.54 0.51 -9.82
N GLN A 667 0.19 1.22 -10.90
CA GLN A 667 0.94 1.16 -12.15
C GLN A 667 2.38 1.71 -12.06
N GLY A 668 3.33 0.85 -11.66
CA GLY A 668 4.76 1.03 -11.91
C GLY A 668 5.10 0.99 -13.41
N LYS A 669 6.29 1.49 -13.80
CA LYS A 669 6.55 1.94 -15.19
C LYS A 669 6.89 0.80 -16.18
N ASP A 670 5.98 -0.16 -16.34
CA ASP A 670 5.17 -0.23 -17.57
C ASP A 670 3.71 -0.59 -17.24
N GLY A 671 3.47 -1.68 -16.49
CA GLY A 671 2.22 -1.85 -15.74
C GLY A 671 1.68 -3.26 -15.45
N ASN A 672 2.50 -4.31 -15.42
CA ASN A 672 2.03 -5.70 -15.30
C ASN A 672 2.08 -6.26 -13.84
N PHE A 673 1.49 -7.45 -13.58
CA PHE A 673 0.98 -7.90 -12.24
C PHE A 673 1.99 -8.66 -11.34
N TYR A 674 1.91 -8.52 -10.00
CA TYR A 674 2.90 -9.00 -9.01
C TYR A 674 2.22 -9.67 -7.76
N GLY A 675 2.94 -9.95 -6.65
CA GLY A 675 2.37 -10.33 -5.33
C GLY A 675 3.25 -11.23 -4.41
N THR A 676 3.34 -10.94 -3.09
CA THR A 676 3.61 -11.88 -1.96
C THR A 676 3.10 -11.25 -0.62
N THR A 677 3.07 -12.00 0.49
CA THR A 677 1.88 -12.09 1.36
C THR A 677 2.06 -12.03 2.92
N SER A 678 1.37 -12.85 3.72
CA SER A 678 1.02 -12.65 5.16
C SER A 678 1.85 -13.06 6.42
N GLY A 679 2.83 -13.98 6.41
CA GLY A 679 3.32 -14.71 7.61
C GLY A 679 2.42 -15.79 8.22
N ASP A 680 2.73 -17.08 7.97
CA ASP A 680 1.83 -18.25 8.09
C ASP A 680 1.61 -18.79 9.51
N GLU A 681 0.87 -19.89 9.63
CA GLU A 681 0.91 -20.80 10.79
C GLU A 681 1.94 -21.95 10.65
N ALA A 682 2.29 -22.39 9.42
CA ALA A 682 2.92 -23.69 9.21
C ALA A 682 4.43 -23.60 8.90
N GLY A 683 5.22 -23.01 9.80
CA GLY A 683 6.68 -23.01 9.70
C GLY A 683 7.28 -21.96 8.76
N HIS A 684 6.48 -21.01 8.25
CA HIS A 684 6.92 -19.96 7.34
C HIS A 684 6.43 -18.56 7.76
N THR A 685 7.27 -17.55 7.56
CA THR A 685 6.96 -16.11 7.73
C THR A 685 6.97 -15.44 6.34
N GLY A 686 7.94 -15.88 5.52
CA GLY A 686 7.97 -15.89 4.06
C GLY A 686 9.14 -16.74 3.54
N THR A 687 9.59 -16.45 2.31
CA THR A 687 10.72 -17.01 1.52
C THR A 687 11.18 -15.94 0.48
N VAL A 688 11.38 -16.12 -0.86
CA VAL A 688 11.65 -14.98 -1.81
C VAL A 688 11.03 -15.08 -3.23
N PHE A 689 9.83 -14.55 -3.47
CA PHE A 689 8.98 -14.48 -4.69
C PHE A 689 9.60 -13.90 -5.97
N ARG A 690 8.68 -13.68 -6.92
CA ARG A 690 8.78 -13.55 -8.38
C ARG A 690 8.72 -14.87 -9.17
N MET A 691 7.76 -14.88 -10.12
CA MET A 691 7.35 -15.96 -11.04
C MET A 691 6.35 -15.41 -12.08
N THR A 692 6.33 -15.90 -13.33
CA THR A 692 5.16 -15.69 -14.23
C THR A 692 3.99 -16.59 -13.80
N PRO A 693 2.77 -16.06 -13.55
CA PRO A 693 1.65 -16.82 -12.99
C PRO A 693 1.41 -18.20 -13.63
N SER A 694 1.59 -19.27 -12.84
CA SER A 694 1.31 -20.68 -13.21
C SER A 694 1.33 -21.61 -11.98
N GLY A 695 2.45 -21.67 -11.25
CA GLY A 695 2.63 -22.49 -10.04
C GLY A 695 2.81 -24.00 -10.32
N ALA A 696 4.06 -24.50 -10.26
CA ALA A 696 4.39 -25.92 -10.54
C ALA A 696 5.78 -26.40 -10.02
N LEU A 697 6.41 -25.71 -9.06
CA LEU A 697 7.59 -26.21 -8.32
C LEU A 697 8.60 -25.11 -7.91
N THR A 698 9.89 -25.41 -8.13
CA THR A 698 11.09 -24.54 -8.03
C THR A 698 11.15 -23.57 -6.83
N THR A 699 11.46 -24.10 -5.65
CA THR A 699 12.07 -23.34 -4.54
C THR A 699 13.47 -23.91 -4.20
N LEU A 700 14.03 -23.66 -3.00
CA LEU A 700 15.49 -23.68 -2.71
C LEU A 700 15.86 -24.62 -1.54
N PHE A 701 16.25 -24.13 -0.35
CA PHE A 701 16.69 -24.94 0.82
C PHE A 701 16.03 -24.59 2.17
N PHE A 702 16.61 -23.74 3.05
CA PHE A 702 16.17 -23.60 4.46
C PHE A 702 16.32 -22.18 5.06
N PHE A 703 15.56 -21.88 6.13
CA PHE A 703 15.39 -20.56 6.77
C PHE A 703 15.44 -20.59 8.33
N ASP A 704 15.66 -19.44 8.97
CA ASP A 704 15.84 -19.27 10.42
C ASP A 704 15.52 -17.84 10.99
N PHE A 705 14.28 -17.34 10.81
CA PHE A 705 13.66 -16.04 11.26
C PHE A 705 13.62 -14.88 10.25
N ASN A 706 14.74 -14.29 9.83
CA ASN A 706 14.81 -12.86 9.41
C ASN A 706 15.37 -12.62 7.99
N THR A 707 14.98 -11.53 7.31
CA THR A 707 15.83 -10.71 6.39
C THR A 707 15.03 -9.55 5.76
N GLY A 708 14.73 -9.61 4.45
CA GLY A 708 13.57 -9.00 3.83
C GLY A 708 12.37 -9.70 4.43
N SER A 709 11.67 -8.95 5.25
CA SER A 709 10.87 -9.46 6.36
C SER A 709 10.10 -8.25 6.85
N GLY A 710 8.94 -8.00 6.25
CA GLY A 710 8.76 -6.82 5.37
C GLY A 710 8.47 -7.30 3.94
N PRO A 711 8.89 -6.59 2.87
CA PRO A 711 8.85 -5.14 2.66
C PRO A 711 7.43 -4.53 2.69
N VAL A 712 7.29 -3.22 2.41
CA VAL A 712 6.02 -2.44 2.43
C VAL A 712 5.81 -1.69 1.10
N GLY A 713 4.68 -0.98 0.93
CA GLY A 713 4.32 -0.21 -0.30
C GLY A 713 3.93 1.22 -0.05
N GLU A 714 3.29 2.01 -0.92
CA GLU A 714 2.57 1.74 -2.19
C GLU A 714 3.29 2.19 -3.48
N LEU A 715 2.94 1.60 -4.62
CA LEU A 715 3.73 1.62 -5.86
C LEU A 715 3.77 3.01 -6.52
N VAL A 716 4.92 3.33 -7.14
CA VAL A 716 5.15 4.50 -8.01
C VAL A 716 6.21 4.08 -9.03
N GLN A 717 7.31 4.80 -9.25
CA GLN A 717 8.60 4.16 -9.58
C GLN A 717 9.75 5.14 -9.40
N GLY A 718 10.76 4.74 -8.62
CA GLY A 718 12.00 5.47 -8.45
C GLY A 718 12.74 5.64 -9.76
N GLN A 719 13.51 6.72 -9.83
CA GLN A 719 14.35 7.10 -10.96
C GLN A 719 15.72 6.41 -10.95
N ASP A 720 16.04 5.60 -9.92
CA ASP A 720 16.96 4.46 -10.09
C ASP A 720 16.24 3.27 -10.74
N GLY A 721 15.03 2.92 -10.27
CA GLY A 721 14.21 1.82 -10.80
C GLY A 721 13.84 0.74 -9.77
N SER A 722 14.47 0.76 -8.59
CA SER A 722 14.23 -0.14 -7.46
C SER A 722 12.93 0.18 -6.72
N PHE A 723 12.62 -0.63 -5.71
CA PHE A 723 11.33 -0.67 -5.02
C PHE A 723 11.24 0.29 -3.80
N TYR A 724 11.00 -0.16 -2.57
CA TYR A 724 10.76 0.72 -1.39
C TYR A 724 10.07 -0.08 -0.24
N GLY A 725 9.95 0.47 0.98
CA GLY A 725 9.21 -0.09 2.13
C GLY A 725 9.90 -1.30 2.80
N ALA A 726 10.15 -1.27 4.11
CA ALA A 726 11.23 -2.08 4.70
C ALA A 726 10.82 -3.25 5.63
N CYS A 727 11.85 -3.89 6.21
CA CYS A 727 11.94 -4.22 7.64
C CYS A 727 11.14 -3.22 8.46
N ASP A 728 10.17 -3.61 9.30
CA ASP A 728 9.85 -4.99 9.74
C ASP A 728 9.50 -5.13 11.27
N GLU A 729 10.13 -6.03 12.04
CA GLU A 729 10.23 -6.14 13.52
C GLU A 729 11.68 -6.57 13.92
N GLY A 730 11.90 -7.13 15.12
CA GLY A 730 12.71 -8.33 15.37
C GLY A 730 14.11 -8.07 15.90
N GLY A 731 14.93 -7.41 15.09
CA GLY A 731 16.16 -6.70 15.43
C GLY A 731 17.41 -7.35 16.01
N THR A 732 18.54 -6.69 15.72
CA THR A 732 19.91 -6.99 16.22
C THR A 732 19.96 -7.18 17.73
N GLY A 733 19.22 -6.33 18.44
CA GLY A 733 18.11 -6.83 19.26
C GLY A 733 16.82 -6.11 18.84
N GLN A 734 15.63 -6.67 19.07
CA GLN A 734 14.30 -6.02 19.24
C GLN A 734 13.69 -5.24 18.05
N ALA A 735 14.46 -4.39 17.36
CA ALA A 735 14.00 -3.26 16.57
C ALA A 735 14.12 -3.42 15.05
N GLY A 736 15.17 -4.07 14.52
CA GLY A 736 15.34 -4.50 13.12
C GLY A 736 16.80 -4.53 12.59
N ASN A 737 16.97 -4.83 11.28
CA ASN A 737 18.22 -4.88 10.48
C ASN A 737 17.89 -5.02 8.94
N ILE A 738 18.75 -5.56 8.07
CA ILE A 738 18.97 -5.22 6.62
C ILE A 738 17.94 -5.63 5.47
N TYR A 739 17.91 -5.05 4.23
CA TYR A 739 17.12 -5.47 2.98
C TYR A 739 17.12 -4.37 1.82
N ARG A 740 16.96 -4.66 0.48
CA ARG A 740 16.84 -3.69 -0.69
C ARG A 740 16.24 -4.20 -2.04
N LEU A 741 15.19 -3.52 -2.56
CA LEU A 741 14.20 -3.88 -3.63
C LEU A 741 14.61 -3.68 -5.09
N ILE A 742 15.77 -4.17 -5.51
CA ILE A 742 16.18 -4.13 -6.92
C ILE A 742 15.40 -5.18 -7.74
N PRO A 743 14.65 -4.82 -8.81
CA PRO A 743 13.98 -5.80 -9.65
C PRO A 743 14.99 -6.64 -10.43
N PRO A 744 14.73 -7.94 -10.66
CA PRO A 744 15.56 -8.71 -11.57
C PRO A 744 15.47 -8.09 -12.97
N PRO A 745 16.59 -8.07 -13.73
CA PRO A 745 16.60 -7.50 -15.07
C PRO A 745 15.78 -8.38 -16.03
N GLU A 746 14.60 -7.92 -16.43
CA GLU A 746 13.75 -8.58 -17.41
C GLU A 746 13.94 -7.95 -18.79
N ILE A 747 14.13 -8.79 -19.81
CA ILE A 747 14.17 -8.36 -21.21
C ILE A 747 12.74 -8.00 -21.65
N ARG A 748 12.37 -6.73 -21.51
CA ARG A 748 11.03 -6.21 -21.81
C ARG A 748 10.77 -6.01 -23.29
N ALA A 749 11.80 -5.70 -24.08
CA ALA A 749 11.65 -5.49 -25.52
C ALA A 749 12.78 -6.15 -26.32
N ALA A 750 12.38 -6.77 -27.43
CA ALA A 750 13.25 -7.30 -28.46
C ALA A 750 12.78 -6.74 -29.81
N SER A 751 13.62 -5.96 -30.50
CA SER A 751 13.26 -5.30 -31.76
C SER A 751 14.35 -5.46 -32.82
N ASN A 752 13.97 -5.33 -34.10
CA ASN A 752 14.93 -5.37 -35.20
C ASN A 752 15.68 -4.05 -35.32
N ALA A 753 17.00 -4.08 -35.20
CA ALA A 753 17.86 -2.97 -35.57
C ALA A 753 17.91 -2.80 -37.09
N SER A 754 18.03 -1.56 -37.56
CA SER A 754 18.28 -1.25 -38.97
C SER A 754 19.57 -1.93 -39.46
N GLY A 755 19.43 -2.93 -40.33
CA GLY A 755 20.55 -3.75 -40.82
C GLY A 755 20.48 -5.25 -40.47
N GLY A 756 19.45 -5.69 -39.72
CA GLY A 756 19.25 -7.12 -39.40
C GLY A 756 19.90 -7.57 -38.09
N GLY A 757 20.18 -6.64 -37.19
CA GLY A 757 20.54 -6.93 -35.79
C GLY A 757 19.31 -7.07 -34.89
N LEU A 758 19.52 -7.62 -33.70
CA LEU A 758 18.53 -7.74 -32.63
C LEU A 758 18.88 -6.77 -31.50
N THR A 759 17.99 -5.82 -31.21
CA THR A 759 18.11 -4.90 -30.09
C THR A 759 17.30 -5.43 -28.90
N LEU A 760 17.97 -5.68 -27.78
CA LEU A 760 17.37 -6.11 -26.51
C LEU A 760 17.38 -4.94 -25.53
N THR A 761 16.26 -4.71 -24.85
CA THR A 761 16.11 -3.70 -23.80
C THR A 761 15.53 -4.32 -22.53
N TRP A 762 16.11 -3.98 -21.38
CA TRP A 762 15.71 -4.47 -20.06
C TRP A 762 15.65 -3.36 -19.02
N ASN A 763 14.91 -3.59 -17.93
CA ASN A 763 14.88 -2.69 -16.77
C ASN A 763 16.19 -2.73 -15.98
N THR A 764 16.63 -1.56 -15.54
CA THR A 764 17.85 -1.40 -14.75
C THR A 764 17.62 -0.49 -13.55
N VAL A 765 18.48 -0.67 -12.56
CA VAL A 765 18.64 0.16 -11.37
C VAL A 765 19.83 1.08 -11.58
N VAL A 766 19.63 2.40 -11.57
CA VAL A 766 20.72 3.36 -11.75
C VAL A 766 21.81 3.13 -10.70
N GLY A 767 23.06 3.03 -11.15
CA GLY A 767 24.23 2.69 -10.33
C GLY A 767 24.60 1.20 -10.32
N GLN A 768 23.66 0.28 -10.63
CA GLN A 768 23.96 -1.16 -10.68
C GLN A 768 24.69 -1.57 -11.97
N ALA A 769 25.45 -2.67 -11.88
CA ALA A 769 26.19 -3.25 -12.99
C ALA A 769 25.44 -4.44 -13.62
N TYR A 770 25.39 -4.50 -14.95
CA TYR A 770 24.72 -5.55 -15.70
C TYR A 770 25.61 -6.13 -16.79
N GLN A 771 25.51 -7.43 -17.02
CA GLN A 771 26.14 -8.13 -18.14
C GLN A 771 25.05 -8.87 -18.93
N LEU A 772 24.87 -8.49 -20.20
CA LEU A 772 24.10 -9.29 -21.15
C LEU A 772 24.92 -10.53 -21.50
N GLN A 773 24.27 -11.70 -21.51
CA GLN A 773 24.89 -12.98 -21.82
C GLN A 773 24.05 -13.76 -22.84
N TYR A 774 24.72 -14.63 -23.60
CA TYR A 774 24.08 -15.50 -24.59
C TYR A 774 24.65 -16.92 -24.63
N GLN A 775 23.83 -17.85 -25.13
CA GLN A 775 24.23 -19.20 -25.52
C GLN A 775 23.56 -19.58 -26.84
N THR A 776 24.06 -20.63 -27.52
CA THR A 776 23.51 -21.09 -28.82
C THR A 776 22.67 -22.36 -28.72
N ASP A 777 22.69 -23.02 -27.56
CA ASP A 777 21.90 -24.22 -27.22
C ASP A 777 21.58 -24.18 -25.72
N LEU A 778 20.34 -24.46 -25.32
CA LEU A 778 19.91 -24.48 -23.91
C LEU A 778 20.60 -25.58 -23.08
N ASN A 779 21.18 -26.58 -23.75
CA ASN A 779 21.92 -27.67 -23.09
C ASN A 779 23.36 -27.27 -22.73
N GLN A 780 23.81 -26.04 -23.06
CA GLN A 780 25.10 -25.52 -22.65
C GLN A 780 25.06 -25.10 -21.17
N ALA A 781 26.07 -25.51 -20.40
CA ALA A 781 26.19 -25.11 -18.98
C ALA A 781 26.70 -23.66 -18.83
N GLU A 782 27.59 -23.25 -19.75
CA GLU A 782 28.30 -21.97 -19.69
C GLU A 782 27.71 -20.94 -20.64
N TRP A 783 27.63 -19.69 -20.17
CA TRP A 783 27.06 -18.57 -20.92
C TRP A 783 28.15 -17.57 -21.32
N ASN A 784 28.06 -17.08 -22.56
CA ASN A 784 29.04 -16.16 -23.12
C ASN A 784 28.63 -14.71 -22.84
N ASN A 785 29.55 -13.87 -22.38
CA ASN A 785 29.31 -12.43 -22.23
C ASN A 785 29.13 -11.77 -23.61
N LEU A 786 28.05 -11.02 -23.79
CA LEU A 786 27.83 -10.17 -24.97
C LEU A 786 28.12 -8.71 -24.61
N GLY A 787 29.17 -8.14 -25.19
CA GLY A 787 29.62 -6.79 -24.89
C GLY A 787 30.26 -6.65 -23.50
N SER A 788 30.59 -5.42 -23.13
CA SER A 788 31.12 -5.07 -21.81
C SER A 788 30.02 -5.03 -20.75
N VAL A 789 30.44 -5.04 -19.48
CA VAL A 789 29.58 -4.66 -18.34
C VAL A 789 29.01 -3.26 -18.55
N ILE A 790 27.75 -3.07 -18.17
CA ILE A 790 27.00 -1.81 -18.25
C ILE A 790 26.66 -1.36 -16.84
N THR A 791 27.28 -0.28 -16.37
CA THR A 791 26.77 0.47 -15.21
C THR A 791 25.57 1.29 -15.68
N ALA A 792 24.41 1.07 -15.08
CA ALA A 792 23.18 1.72 -15.50
C ALA A 792 23.14 3.20 -15.08
N THR A 793 22.73 4.05 -16.03
CA THR A 793 22.54 5.51 -15.84
C THR A 793 21.09 5.95 -16.07
N ASN A 794 20.21 5.01 -16.42
CA ASN A 794 18.79 5.20 -16.70
C ASN A 794 17.99 3.99 -16.15
N LEU A 795 16.65 4.09 -16.17
CA LEU A 795 15.72 3.01 -15.81
C LEU A 795 15.74 1.80 -16.77
N THR A 796 16.38 1.94 -17.92
CA THR A 796 16.54 0.87 -18.90
C THR A 796 17.94 0.88 -19.50
N ALA A 797 18.43 -0.29 -19.87
CA ALA A 797 19.62 -0.46 -20.70
C ALA A 797 19.26 -1.20 -21.99
N THR A 798 19.97 -0.88 -23.07
CA THR A 798 19.74 -1.40 -24.41
C THR A 798 21.05 -1.84 -25.05
N VAL A 799 21.10 -3.06 -25.60
CA VAL A 799 22.24 -3.61 -26.35
C VAL A 799 21.74 -4.23 -27.64
N SER A 800 22.54 -4.15 -28.71
CA SER A 800 22.24 -4.83 -29.98
C SER A 800 23.25 -5.94 -30.27
N ASP A 801 22.74 -7.10 -30.67
CA ASP A 801 23.51 -8.22 -31.24
C ASP A 801 23.32 -8.26 -32.77
N ALA A 802 24.28 -8.86 -33.47
CA ALA A 802 24.18 -9.23 -34.88
C ALA A 802 24.33 -10.76 -35.01
N PRO A 803 23.32 -11.56 -34.64
CA PRO A 803 23.44 -13.02 -34.58
C PRO A 803 23.66 -13.68 -35.95
N GLY A 804 23.31 -12.99 -37.05
CA GLY A 804 23.40 -13.50 -38.41
C GLY A 804 22.13 -14.24 -38.88
N LEU A 805 21.96 -14.34 -40.20
CA LEU A 805 20.76 -14.94 -40.80
C LEU A 805 20.68 -16.44 -40.50
N GLY A 806 19.62 -16.84 -39.78
CA GLY A 806 19.31 -18.23 -39.47
C GLY A 806 20.00 -18.80 -38.21
N ALA A 807 20.72 -17.97 -37.45
CA ALA A 807 21.30 -18.38 -36.17
C ALA A 807 20.27 -18.31 -35.03
N GLN A 808 20.27 -19.34 -34.17
CA GLN A 808 19.54 -19.31 -32.90
C GLN A 808 20.49 -18.88 -31.77
N LYS A 809 20.04 -17.93 -30.95
CA LYS A 809 20.68 -17.55 -29.69
C LYS A 809 19.62 -17.40 -28.62
N PHE A 810 19.98 -17.80 -27.40
CA PHE A 810 19.24 -17.61 -26.16
C PHE A 810 19.95 -16.51 -25.39
N TYR A 811 19.22 -15.59 -24.77
CA TYR A 811 19.78 -14.44 -24.06
C TYR A 811 19.28 -14.40 -22.62
N ARG A 812 20.15 -13.94 -21.71
CA ARG A 812 19.81 -13.57 -20.33
C ARG A 812 20.57 -12.31 -19.95
N VAL A 813 20.02 -11.54 -19.03
CA VAL A 813 20.77 -10.46 -18.36
C VAL A 813 21.11 -10.94 -16.97
N VAL A 814 22.34 -10.70 -16.53
CA VAL A 814 22.80 -10.95 -15.16
C VAL A 814 23.17 -9.61 -14.54
N GLN A 815 22.61 -9.30 -13.37
CA GLN A 815 23.13 -8.23 -12.52
C GLN A 815 24.41 -8.72 -11.84
N LEU A 816 25.46 -7.92 -11.90
CA LEU A 816 26.73 -8.19 -11.22
C LEU A 816 26.72 -7.54 -9.82
N PRO A 817 27.43 -8.15 -8.84
CA PRO A 817 27.63 -7.57 -7.52
C PRO A 817 28.56 -6.35 -7.54
#